data_AF-A0A970JGP2-F1
#
_entry.id   AF-A0A970JGP2-F1
#
_cell.length_a   1.000
_cell.length_b   1.000
_cell.length_c   1.000
_cell.angle_alpha   90.00
_cell.angle_beta   90.00
_cell.angle_gamma   90.00
#
_symmetry.space_group_name_H-M   'P 1'
#
loop_
_entity.id
_entity.type
_entity.pdbx_description
1 polymer ?
#
loop_
_entity_poly.entity_id
_entity_poly.type
_entity_poly.pdbx_seq_one_letter_code
_entity_poly.pdbx_strand_id
1 'polypeptide(L)'
;MAPWIRRNIPDAFFQELEGLVAGVSGGEDTDPMDVIMSNVSQDLSMTFGCTSIVAFGEATASGTLYHARNLDNISMMDRAQYGYVVVYEPDQGYPFITCIYPTHAGVMQAMNNQGITVSMSYSLVDRFANSLDGTAMLFLMRQIVQYASSLGEAVEIVLGTPRTFGMNIAISDSKIPDAVVLEVDANRFAIRKAEEGLLTATNRYHSEYMRQFQAPGWLASERRDQRIAQFLAKHYGEIRVESMVELLRDRGEVGSAEYDGLLDGVNNTGSMLSCVFFPAEQMMWVSIPGEGRGSPDNEFYAFSLAAALAGEEPAIFSRNIAPTKVDRNLANWLLVREATIAYSQNRLAEALDYLDQLDPEFSDVEAAVNLRAHTYLWLGNQAEAQRCFQILADRPHVSEPYYLLEALAILGSLHDTAGERSAAVEYYQAALAVEVADLAGSTPFYRQLAEVGLRRPVYLEFSGSSYHFTTRDSALARFFKAPQAIPSNYADLYRQYDGMQIANVRILGAHRTDQGLISRILQLEPGLPFDYSRFAAGKRRLDALGALEQVKMYLVPVGENAVDIVVRISEGFGLYLDPVQFVVENALNLSHKTVALRYYNVAGTLTSIGGGYSFGPSRSKAASLTFPLGSWPAALRYQSQAIHTKLGWGTHAGSEYSQARKDASFSISVPIGGHSAVGLTLGYSQSQVEDISTTTGLVVPDGDYVTLAATVQTGLPGNTTWTQEGTSLQATAAVLVDRQDLAENYASWQIRARNLSYLGAGFVVRLEISAAWTQHGTPFDRRLRLGGGGELGAGSPMFVGEMNVHSNLELRRYFTHDLEAHVNYEVAKIWEDVSDCAHSHSLHSVGAGLSYQTPIGLKLRAQYSKNLTLADTHSFSLGIVSTF
;
A
#
# COMPACT_ATOMS: atom_id res chain seq x y z
N MET A 1 -16.17 -7.69 -10.08
CA MET A 1 -14.79 -7.18 -10.26
C MET A 1 -14.42 -6.24 -9.14
N ALA A 2 -13.25 -6.44 -8.51
CA ALA A 2 -12.73 -5.45 -7.58
C ALA A 2 -12.58 -4.13 -8.35
N PRO A 3 -13.28 -3.04 -7.96
CA PRO A 3 -13.45 -1.90 -8.85
C PRO A 3 -12.12 -1.21 -9.26
N TRP A 4 -11.13 -1.29 -8.37
CA TRP A 4 -9.76 -0.80 -8.61
C TRP A 4 -8.99 -1.60 -9.67
N ILE A 5 -9.28 -2.89 -9.89
CA ILE A 5 -8.68 -3.68 -10.99
C ILE A 5 -9.18 -3.11 -12.33
N ARG A 6 -10.51 -2.98 -12.48
CA ARG A 6 -11.11 -2.59 -13.77
C ARG A 6 -10.63 -1.23 -14.26
N ARG A 7 -10.57 -0.23 -13.38
CA ARG A 7 -10.21 1.15 -13.77
C ARG A 7 -8.79 1.28 -14.31
N ASN A 8 -7.91 0.34 -13.95
CA ASN A 8 -6.52 0.33 -14.34
C ASN A 8 -6.18 -0.61 -15.52
N ILE A 9 -7.16 -1.32 -16.08
CA ILE A 9 -7.01 -2.13 -17.30
C ILE A 9 -7.39 -1.26 -18.51
N PRO A 10 -6.50 -1.04 -19.50
CA PRO A 10 -6.84 -0.37 -20.75
C PRO A 10 -7.98 -1.06 -21.48
N ASP A 11 -8.92 -0.29 -22.03
CA ASP A 11 -10.13 -0.85 -22.66
C ASP A 11 -9.82 -1.81 -23.83
N ALA A 12 -8.77 -1.56 -24.61
CA ALA A 12 -8.34 -2.46 -25.68
C ALA A 12 -7.92 -3.85 -25.15
N PHE A 13 -7.21 -3.89 -24.02
CA PHE A 13 -6.82 -5.16 -23.39
C PHE A 13 -8.00 -5.83 -22.73
N PHE A 14 -8.94 -5.05 -22.18
CA PHE A 14 -10.18 -5.58 -21.64
C PHE A 14 -11.01 -6.26 -22.75
N GLN A 15 -11.11 -5.64 -23.92
CA GLN A 15 -11.79 -6.21 -25.09
C GLN A 15 -11.09 -7.49 -25.58
N GLU A 16 -9.75 -7.55 -25.56
CA GLU A 16 -9.00 -8.76 -25.88
C GLU A 16 -9.32 -9.90 -24.90
N LEU A 17 -9.42 -9.60 -23.59
CA LEU A 17 -9.82 -10.57 -22.57
C LEU A 17 -11.26 -11.07 -22.76
N GLU A 18 -12.20 -10.18 -23.09
CA GLU A 18 -13.57 -10.56 -23.46
C GLU A 18 -13.60 -11.47 -24.70
N GLY A 19 -12.77 -11.16 -25.70
CA GLY A 19 -12.60 -11.97 -26.92
C GLY A 19 -12.02 -13.36 -26.63
N LEU A 20 -11.02 -13.44 -25.75
CA LEU A 20 -10.45 -14.71 -25.28
C LEU A 20 -11.50 -15.57 -24.60
N VAL A 21 -12.29 -15.00 -23.67
CA VAL A 21 -13.36 -15.73 -22.98
C VAL A 21 -14.44 -16.18 -23.95
N ALA A 22 -14.92 -15.29 -24.82
CA ALA A 22 -15.94 -15.61 -25.82
C ALA A 22 -15.47 -16.72 -26.79
N GLY A 23 -14.20 -16.68 -27.20
CA GLY A 23 -13.62 -17.69 -28.08
C GLY A 23 -13.51 -19.07 -27.41
N VAL A 24 -13.02 -19.11 -26.16
CA VAL A 24 -12.87 -20.35 -25.39
C VAL A 24 -14.22 -20.94 -24.97
N SER A 25 -15.19 -20.09 -24.62
CA SER A 25 -16.53 -20.52 -24.19
C SER A 25 -17.48 -20.85 -25.35
N GLY A 26 -17.08 -20.62 -26.60
CA GLY A 26 -17.99 -20.70 -27.75
C GLY A 26 -19.12 -19.66 -27.72
N GLY A 27 -18.93 -18.57 -26.95
CA GLY A 27 -19.89 -17.49 -26.75
C GLY A 27 -20.91 -17.72 -25.62
N GLU A 28 -20.78 -18.78 -24.83
CA GLU A 28 -21.67 -19.06 -23.70
C GLU A 28 -21.36 -18.23 -22.45
N ASP A 29 -20.10 -17.83 -22.29
CA ASP A 29 -19.62 -16.99 -21.19
C ASP A 29 -18.93 -15.74 -21.75
N THR A 30 -19.11 -14.63 -21.06
CA THR A 30 -18.51 -13.33 -21.37
C THR A 30 -17.89 -12.67 -20.14
N ASP A 31 -17.84 -13.32 -18.97
CA ASP A 31 -17.20 -12.73 -17.78
C ASP A 31 -15.67 -12.90 -17.85
N PRO A 32 -14.90 -11.81 -18.03
CA PRO A 32 -13.45 -11.92 -18.11
C PRO A 32 -12.76 -12.11 -16.75
N MET A 33 -13.49 -12.20 -15.64
CA MET A 33 -12.91 -12.23 -14.30
C MET A 33 -11.80 -13.29 -14.12
N ASP A 34 -12.01 -14.54 -14.55
CA ASP A 34 -11.02 -15.61 -14.36
C ASP A 34 -9.73 -15.34 -15.13
N VAL A 35 -9.85 -14.82 -16.35
CA VAL A 35 -8.73 -14.47 -17.22
C VAL A 35 -8.01 -13.22 -16.68
N ILE A 36 -8.77 -12.23 -16.18
CA ILE A 36 -8.20 -11.06 -15.48
C ILE A 36 -7.40 -11.49 -14.26
N MET A 37 -7.92 -12.43 -13.45
CA MET A 37 -7.21 -12.94 -12.28
C MET A 37 -5.87 -13.57 -12.66
N SER A 38 -5.77 -14.25 -13.81
CA SER A 38 -4.47 -14.75 -14.29
C SER A 38 -3.50 -13.64 -14.69
N ASN A 39 -4.00 -12.51 -15.21
CA ASN A 39 -3.15 -11.38 -15.59
C ASN A 39 -2.68 -10.52 -14.41
N VAL A 40 -3.40 -10.57 -13.28
CA VAL A 40 -3.06 -9.84 -12.04
C VAL A 40 -2.53 -10.74 -10.93
N SER A 41 -2.45 -12.06 -11.14
CA SER A 41 -2.07 -13.03 -10.10
C SER A 41 -0.69 -12.72 -9.53
N GLN A 42 0.20 -12.22 -10.38
CA GLN A 42 1.55 -11.84 -10.02
C GLN A 42 1.60 -10.65 -9.06
N ASP A 43 0.75 -9.65 -9.28
CA ASP A 43 0.55 -8.50 -8.38
C ASP A 43 -0.03 -8.91 -7.03
N LEU A 44 -0.82 -9.99 -7.00
CA LEU A 44 -1.46 -10.50 -5.78
C LEU A 44 -0.57 -11.46 -4.99
N SER A 45 0.24 -12.28 -5.66
CA SER A 45 1.07 -13.31 -5.02
C SER A 45 2.45 -12.80 -4.60
N MET A 46 2.95 -11.73 -5.23
CA MET A 46 4.17 -11.01 -4.84
C MET A 46 5.40 -11.89 -4.54
N THR A 47 5.69 -12.96 -5.29
CA THR A 47 6.74 -13.92 -4.90
C THR A 47 7.47 -14.57 -6.08
N PHE A 48 8.50 -13.96 -6.71
CA PHE A 48 9.27 -14.63 -7.80
C PHE A 48 10.73 -14.16 -7.94
N GLY A 49 11.63 -15.05 -8.39
CA GLY A 49 13.00 -14.74 -8.77
C GLY A 49 13.11 -14.43 -10.28
N CYS A 50 13.94 -13.50 -10.72
CA CYS A 50 14.14 -13.20 -12.14
C CYS A 50 15.52 -12.57 -12.35
N THR A 51 16.06 -12.73 -13.56
CA THR A 51 17.31 -12.12 -13.98
C THR A 51 17.15 -11.54 -15.38
N SER A 52 17.65 -10.32 -15.61
CA SER A 52 17.73 -9.68 -16.92
C SER A 52 19.15 -9.18 -17.18
N ILE A 53 19.64 -9.34 -18.41
CA ILE A 53 20.96 -8.91 -18.86
C ILE A 53 20.81 -8.22 -20.22
N VAL A 54 21.46 -7.07 -20.39
CA VAL A 54 21.59 -6.38 -21.67
C VAL A 54 23.07 -6.11 -21.92
N ALA A 55 23.52 -6.40 -23.14
CA ALA A 55 24.87 -6.06 -23.59
C ALA A 55 24.83 -5.49 -25.01
N PHE A 56 25.64 -4.46 -25.29
CA PHE A 56 25.76 -3.81 -26.59
C PHE A 56 27.09 -3.06 -26.73
N GLY A 57 27.36 -2.48 -27.90
CA GLY A 57 28.55 -1.65 -28.12
C GLY A 57 29.84 -2.45 -27.91
N GLU A 58 30.84 -1.83 -27.27
CA GLU A 58 32.15 -2.44 -27.04
C GLU A 58 32.12 -3.71 -26.19
N ALA A 59 31.04 -3.98 -25.46
CA ALA A 59 30.87 -5.22 -24.71
C ALA A 59 30.60 -6.43 -25.61
N THR A 60 30.19 -6.23 -26.86
CA THR A 60 29.71 -7.29 -27.77
C THR A 60 30.60 -7.45 -28.99
N ALA A 61 30.67 -8.68 -29.52
CA ALA A 61 31.54 -9.00 -30.65
C ALA A 61 31.21 -8.20 -31.93
N SER A 62 29.94 -7.85 -32.12
CA SER A 62 29.41 -7.18 -33.30
C SER A 62 29.04 -5.71 -33.07
N GLY A 63 29.16 -5.20 -31.83
CA GLY A 63 28.62 -3.90 -31.43
C GLY A 63 27.09 -3.86 -31.26
N THR A 64 26.38 -4.94 -31.59
CA THR A 64 24.91 -5.00 -31.61
C THR A 64 24.33 -5.35 -30.24
N LEU A 65 23.07 -4.97 -30.01
CA LEU A 65 22.38 -5.21 -28.75
C LEU A 65 21.85 -6.64 -28.61
N TYR A 66 22.10 -7.25 -27.45
CA TYR A 66 21.51 -8.50 -26.98
C TYR A 66 20.81 -8.27 -25.64
N HIS A 67 19.63 -8.87 -25.46
CA HIS A 67 18.87 -8.81 -24.21
C HIS A 67 18.46 -10.22 -23.81
N ALA A 68 18.89 -10.69 -22.64
CA ALA A 68 18.61 -12.02 -22.13
C ALA A 68 17.85 -11.99 -20.80
N ARG A 69 17.08 -13.04 -20.51
CA ARG A 69 16.29 -13.17 -19.28
C ARG A 69 16.13 -14.62 -18.83
N ASN A 70 16.22 -14.84 -17.51
CA ASN A 70 15.61 -15.98 -16.82
C ASN A 70 14.38 -15.51 -16.02
N LEU A 71 13.25 -16.21 -16.18
CA LEU A 71 12.04 -16.10 -15.37
C LEU A 71 12.03 -17.25 -14.36
N ASP A 72 12.19 -16.94 -13.08
CA ASP A 72 12.32 -17.95 -12.02
C ASP A 72 11.09 -17.97 -11.13
N ASN A 73 10.31 -19.04 -11.27
CA ASN A 73 9.08 -19.19 -10.54
C ASN A 73 8.75 -20.67 -10.34
N ILE A 74 9.15 -21.20 -9.19
CA ILE A 74 8.89 -22.58 -8.83
C ILE A 74 7.40 -22.90 -8.69
N SER A 75 6.58 -21.92 -8.29
CA SER A 75 5.14 -22.11 -8.04
C SER A 75 4.30 -22.28 -9.31
N MET A 76 4.83 -21.88 -10.47
CA MET A 76 4.18 -22.01 -11.78
C MET A 76 4.89 -23.04 -12.67
N MET A 77 5.80 -23.86 -12.12
CA MET A 77 6.61 -24.81 -12.91
C MET A 77 5.76 -25.81 -13.70
N ASP A 78 4.60 -26.19 -13.16
CA ASP A 78 3.59 -27.03 -13.81
C ASP A 78 2.96 -26.37 -15.05
N ARG A 79 2.93 -25.03 -15.08
CA ARG A 79 2.40 -24.23 -16.20
C ARG A 79 3.41 -24.04 -17.34
N ALA A 80 4.69 -24.29 -17.08
CA ALA A 80 5.78 -24.05 -18.04
C ALA A 80 5.52 -24.73 -19.40
N GLN A 81 4.98 -25.95 -19.37
CA GLN A 81 4.68 -26.77 -20.55
C GLN A 81 3.58 -26.18 -21.46
N TYR A 82 2.77 -25.25 -20.97
CA TYR A 82 1.72 -24.60 -21.76
C TYR A 82 2.19 -23.30 -22.41
N GLY A 83 3.47 -22.93 -22.25
CA GLY A 83 4.03 -21.74 -22.89
C GLY A 83 4.03 -21.85 -24.41
N TYR A 84 3.68 -20.76 -25.10
CA TYR A 84 3.74 -20.67 -26.55
C TYR A 84 4.27 -19.32 -27.00
N VAL A 85 4.93 -19.32 -28.16
CA VAL A 85 5.38 -18.10 -28.84
C VAL A 85 4.22 -17.54 -29.65
N VAL A 86 4.01 -16.23 -29.53
CA VAL A 86 2.98 -15.51 -30.27
C VAL A 86 3.56 -14.24 -30.85
N VAL A 87 3.14 -13.93 -32.08
CA VAL A 87 3.37 -12.66 -32.75
C VAL A 87 2.05 -11.92 -32.76
N TYR A 88 2.05 -10.72 -32.18
CA TYR A 88 0.89 -9.85 -32.14
C TYR A 88 1.00 -8.79 -33.22
N GLU A 89 -0.08 -8.62 -33.99
CA GLU A 89 -0.27 -7.54 -34.95
C GLU A 89 -1.49 -6.70 -34.50
N PRO A 90 -1.30 -5.77 -33.53
CA PRO A 90 -2.41 -5.01 -32.99
C PRO A 90 -2.88 -3.93 -33.98
N ASP A 91 -4.17 -3.59 -33.94
CA ASP A 91 -4.74 -2.49 -34.74
C ASP A 91 -4.11 -1.13 -34.40
N GLN A 92 -3.59 -0.98 -33.17
CA GLN A 92 -2.93 0.22 -32.68
C GLN A 92 -1.61 -0.14 -31.98
N GLY A 93 -0.53 0.55 -32.34
CA GLY A 93 0.82 0.29 -31.84
C GLY A 93 1.67 -0.51 -32.82
N TYR A 94 2.69 -1.19 -32.29
CA TYR A 94 3.70 -1.91 -33.05
C TYR A 94 3.54 -3.42 -32.91
N PRO A 95 3.71 -4.18 -33.99
CA PRO A 95 3.82 -5.62 -33.91
C PRO A 95 5.00 -6.07 -33.06
N PHE A 96 4.82 -7.16 -32.32
CA PHE A 96 5.83 -7.67 -31.40
C PHE A 96 5.73 -9.18 -31.20
N ILE A 97 6.83 -9.77 -30.72
CA ILE A 97 6.95 -11.20 -30.41
C ILE A 97 7.18 -11.41 -28.91
N THR A 98 6.59 -12.47 -28.37
CA THR A 98 6.71 -12.85 -26.96
C THR A 98 6.47 -14.35 -26.78
N CYS A 99 6.95 -14.91 -25.66
CA CYS A 99 6.46 -16.19 -25.13
C CYS A 99 5.46 -15.91 -24.01
N ILE A 100 4.25 -16.45 -24.11
CA ILE A 100 3.16 -16.25 -23.14
C ILE A 100 2.52 -17.58 -22.73
N TYR A 101 1.55 -17.49 -21.81
CA TYR A 101 0.79 -18.62 -21.31
C TYR A 101 -0.69 -18.44 -21.64
N PRO A 102 -1.50 -19.52 -21.65
CA PRO A 102 -2.93 -19.41 -21.85
C PRO A 102 -3.55 -18.39 -20.88
N THR A 103 -4.59 -17.68 -21.32
CA THR A 103 -5.29 -16.62 -20.56
C THR A 103 -4.51 -15.31 -20.34
N HIS A 104 -3.23 -15.20 -20.71
CA HIS A 104 -2.50 -13.93 -20.61
C HIS A 104 -2.76 -13.03 -21.83
N ALA A 105 -3.24 -11.81 -21.60
CA ALA A 105 -3.26 -10.73 -22.60
C ALA A 105 -2.09 -9.75 -22.39
N GLY A 106 -1.63 -9.62 -21.13
CA GLY A 106 -0.37 -8.97 -20.80
C GLY A 106 0.85 -9.85 -21.11
N VAL A 107 2.05 -9.28 -20.99
CA VAL A 107 3.33 -9.97 -21.29
C VAL A 107 4.31 -9.84 -20.15
N MET A 108 5.25 -10.78 -20.04
CA MET A 108 6.35 -10.68 -19.07
C MET A 108 7.63 -10.18 -19.72
N GLN A 109 7.91 -10.62 -20.94
CA GLN A 109 9.04 -10.23 -21.77
C GLN A 109 8.57 -10.16 -23.22
N ALA A 110 9.08 -9.21 -23.99
CA ALA A 110 8.67 -9.07 -25.39
C ALA A 110 9.66 -8.19 -26.16
N MET A 111 9.60 -8.27 -27.48
CA MET A 111 10.35 -7.40 -28.39
C MET A 111 9.49 -6.98 -29.57
N ASN A 112 9.46 -5.67 -29.86
CA ASN A 112 8.71 -5.13 -31.00
C ASN A 112 9.57 -4.91 -32.24
N ASN A 113 8.91 -4.66 -33.37
CA ASN A 113 9.56 -4.38 -34.65
C ASN A 113 10.25 -3.01 -34.72
N GLN A 114 10.12 -2.18 -33.68
CA GLN A 114 10.85 -0.90 -33.53
C GLN A 114 12.18 -1.07 -32.79
N GLY A 115 12.52 -2.28 -32.36
CA GLY A 115 13.77 -2.57 -31.69
C GLY A 115 13.74 -2.38 -30.17
N ILE A 116 12.55 -2.19 -29.58
CA ILE A 116 12.35 -2.15 -28.13
C ILE A 116 12.18 -3.55 -27.58
N THR A 117 12.96 -3.89 -26.57
CA THR A 117 12.83 -5.13 -25.80
C THR A 117 12.63 -4.83 -24.34
N VAL A 118 11.75 -5.57 -23.69
CA VAL A 118 11.37 -5.36 -22.30
C VAL A 118 11.41 -6.68 -21.52
N SER A 119 11.88 -6.63 -20.28
CA SER A 119 11.84 -7.70 -19.30
C SER A 119 11.68 -7.12 -17.89
N MET A 120 11.42 -7.97 -16.90
CA MET A 120 11.23 -7.53 -15.53
C MET A 120 11.79 -8.51 -14.50
N SER A 121 12.21 -7.97 -13.38
CA SER A 121 12.57 -8.73 -12.18
C SER A 121 11.85 -8.14 -10.96
N TYR A 122 11.41 -8.99 -10.03
CA TYR A 122 10.69 -8.53 -8.84
C TYR A 122 11.65 -7.94 -7.81
N SER A 123 11.24 -6.87 -7.15
CA SER A 123 12.02 -6.32 -6.03
C SER A 123 11.05 -6.04 -4.90
N LEU A 124 10.94 -6.98 -3.95
CA LEU A 124 9.96 -6.85 -2.86
C LEU A 124 10.19 -5.54 -2.10
N VAL A 125 9.09 -4.88 -1.75
CA VAL A 125 9.07 -3.65 -0.98
C VAL A 125 8.10 -3.80 0.18
N ASP A 126 8.26 -2.96 1.19
CA ASP A 126 7.36 -2.93 2.33
C ASP A 126 5.90 -2.79 1.87
N ARG A 127 4.96 -3.45 2.57
CA ARG A 127 3.54 -3.47 2.21
C ARG A 127 2.94 -2.07 2.02
N PHE A 128 3.42 -1.07 2.77
CA PHE A 128 2.94 0.31 2.68
C PHE A 128 3.42 1.03 1.42
N ALA A 129 4.43 0.48 0.72
CA ALA A 129 4.90 0.94 -0.59
C ALA A 129 4.17 0.28 -1.77
N ASN A 130 3.33 -0.73 -1.52
CA ASN A 130 2.49 -1.37 -2.54
C ASN A 130 1.10 -0.71 -2.62
N SER A 131 0.46 -0.84 -3.77
CA SER A 131 -0.92 -0.40 -3.99
C SER A 131 -1.56 -1.27 -5.06
N LEU A 132 -2.61 -2.00 -4.72
CA LEU A 132 -3.34 -2.79 -5.72
C LEU A 132 -4.12 -1.92 -6.72
N ASP A 133 -4.34 -0.65 -6.40
CA ASP A 133 -5.00 0.32 -7.26
C ASP A 133 -4.08 0.89 -8.35
N GLY A 134 -3.52 0.04 -9.20
CA GLY A 134 -2.67 0.43 -10.32
C GLY A 134 -2.79 -0.55 -11.48
N THR A 135 -2.18 -0.21 -12.61
CA THR A 135 -2.08 -1.09 -13.78
C THR A 135 -1.21 -2.29 -13.42
N ALA A 136 -1.79 -3.48 -13.55
CA ALA A 136 -1.08 -4.71 -13.29
C ALA A 136 0.13 -4.85 -14.22
N MET A 137 1.20 -5.44 -13.70
CA MET A 137 2.50 -5.39 -14.37
C MET A 137 2.47 -5.98 -15.78
N LEU A 138 1.78 -7.10 -15.98
CA LEU A 138 1.71 -7.74 -17.30
C LEU A 138 1.10 -6.80 -18.36
N PHE A 139 0.11 -5.99 -17.97
CA PHE A 139 -0.46 -4.97 -18.85
C PHE A 139 0.49 -3.79 -19.06
N LEU A 140 1.23 -3.37 -18.03
CA LEU A 140 2.23 -2.31 -18.19
C LEU A 140 3.33 -2.72 -19.18
N MET A 141 3.89 -3.93 -19.04
CA MET A 141 4.88 -4.49 -19.96
C MET A 141 4.34 -4.57 -21.40
N ARG A 142 3.06 -4.93 -21.54
CA ARG A 142 2.37 -4.96 -22.83
C ARG A 142 2.22 -3.56 -23.41
N GLN A 143 1.91 -2.54 -22.61
CA GLN A 143 1.87 -1.15 -23.08
C GLN A 143 3.24 -0.68 -23.57
N ILE A 144 4.32 -1.00 -22.86
CA ILE A 144 5.68 -0.64 -23.26
C ILE A 144 5.98 -1.20 -24.65
N VAL A 145 5.88 -2.52 -24.82
CA VAL A 145 6.28 -3.16 -26.09
C VAL A 145 5.34 -2.80 -27.24
N GLN A 146 4.04 -2.64 -26.97
CA GLN A 146 3.06 -2.32 -28.02
C GLN A 146 3.11 -0.86 -28.45
N TYR A 147 3.38 0.10 -27.56
CA TYR A 147 3.25 1.53 -27.88
C TYR A 147 4.56 2.31 -27.95
N ALA A 148 5.67 1.82 -27.39
CA ALA A 148 6.94 2.52 -27.47
C ALA A 148 7.68 2.23 -28.77
N SER A 149 8.10 3.29 -29.46
CA SER A 149 9.04 3.21 -30.58
C SER A 149 10.47 3.55 -30.17
N SER A 150 10.69 4.15 -28.99
CA SER A 150 12.01 4.56 -28.51
C SER A 150 12.16 4.29 -27.01
N LEU A 151 13.41 4.23 -26.54
CA LEU A 151 13.72 4.09 -25.11
C LEU A 151 13.06 5.16 -24.24
N GLY A 152 13.03 6.41 -24.72
CA GLY A 152 12.40 7.54 -24.01
C GLY A 152 10.88 7.38 -23.89
N GLU A 153 10.20 6.97 -24.95
CA GLU A 153 8.76 6.69 -24.90
C GLU A 153 8.45 5.52 -23.95
N ALA A 154 9.29 4.48 -23.95
CA ALA A 154 9.14 3.35 -23.05
C ALA A 154 9.27 3.77 -21.56
N VAL A 155 10.26 4.61 -21.25
CA VAL A 155 10.43 5.21 -19.91
C VAL A 155 9.19 6.02 -19.51
N GLU A 156 8.70 6.88 -20.39
CA GLU A 156 7.53 7.73 -20.07
C GLU A 156 6.24 6.93 -19.89
N ILE A 157 6.07 5.79 -20.60
CA ILE A 157 4.95 4.87 -20.33
C ILE A 157 5.01 4.34 -18.88
N VAL A 158 6.19 3.92 -18.41
CA VAL A 158 6.35 3.43 -17.03
C VAL A 158 6.12 4.55 -16.01
N LEU A 159 6.66 5.74 -16.25
CA LEU A 159 6.59 6.87 -15.32
C LEU A 159 5.21 7.54 -15.30
N GLY A 160 4.44 7.46 -16.38
CA GLY A 160 3.08 8.00 -16.52
C GLY A 160 1.98 7.04 -16.06
N THR A 161 2.31 5.80 -15.72
CA THR A 161 1.32 4.78 -15.33
C THR A 161 1.26 4.58 -13.81
N PRO A 162 0.07 4.51 -13.18
CA PRO A 162 -0.03 4.09 -11.78
C PRO A 162 0.39 2.62 -11.64
N ARG A 163 1.49 2.36 -10.92
CA ARG A 163 2.06 1.01 -10.72
C ARG A 163 1.52 0.34 -9.46
N THR A 164 1.78 -0.95 -9.29
CA THR A 164 1.21 -1.77 -8.21
C THR A 164 2.19 -2.15 -7.10
N PHE A 165 3.38 -2.63 -7.46
CA PHE A 165 4.37 -3.14 -6.49
C PHE A 165 5.81 -2.96 -6.97
N GLY A 166 6.77 -3.41 -6.15
CA GLY A 166 8.21 -3.24 -6.34
C GLY A 166 8.86 -4.12 -7.42
N MET A 167 9.59 -3.53 -8.38
CA MET A 167 10.18 -4.20 -9.54
C MET A 167 11.38 -3.48 -10.14
N ASN A 168 12.21 -4.23 -10.86
CA ASN A 168 13.18 -3.75 -11.83
C ASN A 168 12.66 -4.03 -13.25
N ILE A 169 12.41 -2.99 -14.04
CA ILE A 169 11.98 -3.10 -15.45
C ILE A 169 13.17 -2.81 -16.35
N ALA A 170 13.70 -3.83 -17.01
CA ALA A 170 14.78 -3.69 -17.98
C ALA A 170 14.20 -3.40 -19.37
N ILE A 171 14.65 -2.31 -19.98
CA ILE A 171 14.21 -1.85 -21.30
C ILE A 171 15.45 -1.54 -22.12
N SER A 172 15.48 -2.02 -23.36
CA SER A 172 16.58 -1.75 -24.29
C SER A 172 16.06 -1.31 -25.65
N ASP A 173 16.83 -0.47 -26.33
CA ASP A 173 16.53 0.01 -27.68
C ASP A 173 17.72 -0.31 -28.60
N SER A 174 17.48 -1.10 -29.64
CA SER A 174 18.53 -1.49 -30.59
C SER A 174 18.82 -0.46 -31.67
N LYS A 175 17.93 0.54 -31.89
CA LYS A 175 18.17 1.61 -32.87
C LYS A 175 19.20 2.62 -32.37
N ILE A 176 19.13 2.90 -31.07
CA ILE A 176 20.15 3.61 -30.31
C ILE A 176 20.67 2.63 -29.25
N PRO A 177 21.67 1.78 -29.55
CA PRO A 177 22.14 0.74 -28.63
C PRO A 177 22.38 1.32 -27.23
N ASP A 178 21.37 1.15 -26.37
CA ASP A 178 21.26 1.73 -25.04
C ASP A 178 20.17 0.98 -24.26
N ALA A 179 20.23 1.05 -22.95
CA ALA A 179 19.30 0.38 -22.07
C ALA A 179 19.14 1.10 -20.72
N VAL A 180 17.98 0.90 -20.12
CA VAL A 180 17.69 1.36 -18.76
C VAL A 180 17.03 0.27 -17.93
N VAL A 181 17.29 0.32 -16.62
CA VAL A 181 16.51 -0.40 -15.61
C VAL A 181 15.75 0.65 -14.82
N LEU A 182 14.42 0.58 -14.88
CA LEU A 182 13.57 1.35 -13.97
C LEU A 182 13.33 0.53 -12.71
N GLU A 183 13.95 0.95 -11.63
CA GLU A 183 13.70 0.44 -10.28
C GLU A 183 12.46 1.16 -9.75
N VAL A 184 11.33 0.48 -9.56
CA VAL A 184 10.04 1.11 -9.28
C VAL A 184 9.34 0.46 -8.08
N ASP A 185 8.66 1.25 -7.27
CA ASP A 185 7.53 0.75 -6.46
C ASP A 185 6.20 1.33 -7.01
N ALA A 186 5.09 1.17 -6.27
CA ALA A 186 3.80 1.70 -6.71
C ALA A 186 3.83 3.22 -6.96
N ASN A 187 4.76 3.96 -6.34
CA ASN A 187 4.77 5.41 -6.30
C ASN A 187 6.12 6.05 -6.64
N ARG A 188 7.22 5.40 -6.28
CA ARG A 188 8.59 5.87 -6.41
C ARG A 188 9.28 5.18 -7.57
N PHE A 189 10.39 5.75 -8.00
CA PHE A 189 11.24 5.14 -9.00
C PHE A 189 12.69 5.63 -8.91
N ALA A 190 13.59 4.92 -9.56
CA ALA A 190 14.91 5.39 -9.97
C ALA A 190 15.23 4.80 -11.35
N ILE A 191 16.05 5.50 -12.13
CA ILE A 191 16.47 5.06 -13.46
C ILE A 191 17.96 4.78 -13.41
N ARG A 192 18.34 3.54 -13.69
CA ARG A 192 19.73 3.15 -13.88
C ARG A 192 20.01 2.95 -15.36
N LYS A 193 21.06 3.59 -15.86
CA LYS A 193 21.49 3.50 -17.25
C LYS A 193 22.54 2.41 -17.41
N ALA A 194 22.70 1.92 -18.63
CA ALA A 194 23.81 1.05 -18.98
C ALA A 194 25.16 1.76 -18.76
N GLU A 195 26.15 1.01 -18.30
CA GLU A 195 27.53 1.45 -18.14
C GLU A 195 28.43 0.54 -18.97
N GLU A 196 29.33 1.11 -19.78
CA GLU A 196 30.24 0.34 -20.66
C GLU A 196 29.48 -0.67 -21.54
N GLY A 197 28.29 -0.31 -22.02
CA GLY A 197 27.47 -1.19 -22.86
C GLY A 197 26.85 -2.38 -22.13
N LEU A 198 26.88 -2.42 -20.79
CA LEU A 198 26.32 -3.48 -19.97
C LEU A 198 25.23 -2.94 -19.04
N LEU A 199 24.17 -3.74 -18.86
CA LEU A 199 23.15 -3.48 -17.86
C LEU A 199 22.52 -4.78 -17.37
N THR A 200 22.38 -4.91 -16.05
CA THR A 200 21.88 -6.15 -15.42
C THR A 200 20.79 -5.81 -14.41
N ALA A 201 19.84 -6.71 -14.18
CA ALA A 201 18.86 -6.57 -13.12
C ALA A 201 18.44 -7.93 -12.57
N THR A 202 18.75 -8.19 -11.30
CA THR A 202 18.18 -9.29 -10.53
C THR A 202 17.03 -8.77 -9.65
N ASN A 203 16.68 -9.46 -8.58
CA ASN A 203 15.59 -9.09 -7.68
C ASN A 203 16.00 -8.06 -6.61
N ARG A 204 16.92 -7.15 -6.94
CA ARG A 204 17.51 -6.17 -6.02
C ARG A 204 17.58 -4.78 -6.65
N TYR A 205 17.24 -3.76 -5.88
CA TYR A 205 17.50 -2.37 -6.24
C TYR A 205 18.98 -2.05 -6.04
N HIS A 206 19.58 -1.33 -6.99
CA HIS A 206 20.95 -0.85 -6.89
C HIS A 206 21.01 0.64 -6.58
N SER A 207 19.99 1.42 -6.96
CA SER A 207 19.97 2.84 -6.65
C SER A 207 19.93 3.07 -5.13
N GLU A 208 20.70 4.05 -4.66
CA GLU A 208 20.74 4.39 -3.23
C GLU A 208 19.36 4.77 -2.69
N TYR A 209 18.57 5.48 -3.48
CA TYR A 209 17.21 5.89 -3.11
C TYR A 209 16.26 4.69 -2.98
N MET A 210 16.19 3.79 -3.98
CA MET A 210 15.24 2.68 -3.93
C MET A 210 15.63 1.58 -2.95
N ARG A 211 16.93 1.34 -2.72
CA ARG A 211 17.42 0.34 -1.75
C ARG A 211 16.83 0.52 -0.34
N GLN A 212 16.55 1.75 0.06
CA GLN A 212 15.96 2.07 1.38
C GLN A 212 14.54 1.52 1.56
N PHE A 213 13.83 1.22 0.46
CA PHE A 213 12.45 0.75 0.47
C PHE A 213 12.33 -0.75 0.19
N GLN A 214 13.43 -1.42 -0.14
CA GLN A 214 13.41 -2.84 -0.47
C GLN A 214 13.17 -3.68 0.80
N ALA A 215 12.21 -4.58 0.72
CA ALA A 215 11.94 -5.57 1.74
C ALA A 215 12.78 -6.84 1.46
N PRO A 216 13.11 -7.62 2.51
CA PRO A 216 13.74 -8.92 2.34
C PRO A 216 12.90 -9.80 1.41
N GLY A 217 13.57 -10.52 0.50
CA GLY A 217 12.91 -11.24 -0.58
C GLY A 217 13.73 -12.41 -1.10
N TRP A 218 14.06 -12.44 -2.39
CA TRP A 218 14.62 -13.64 -2.99
C TRP A 218 16.08 -13.89 -2.56
N LEU A 219 16.36 -15.14 -2.16
CA LEU A 219 17.69 -15.62 -1.77
C LEU A 219 18.72 -15.36 -2.88
N ALA A 220 19.95 -15.04 -2.50
CA ALA A 220 21.11 -14.98 -3.39
C ALA A 220 21.04 -13.98 -4.57
N SER A 221 20.18 -12.97 -4.52
CA SER A 221 20.10 -11.96 -5.61
C SER A 221 21.42 -11.21 -5.81
N GLU A 222 22.09 -10.83 -4.72
CA GLU A 222 23.42 -10.22 -4.79
C GLU A 222 24.50 -11.18 -5.31
N ARG A 223 24.47 -12.45 -4.88
CA ARG A 223 25.41 -13.46 -5.38
C ARG A 223 25.24 -13.67 -6.89
N ARG A 224 24.01 -13.64 -7.39
CA ARG A 224 23.72 -13.62 -8.83
C ARG A 224 24.26 -12.36 -9.50
N ASP A 225 24.07 -11.18 -8.91
CA ASP A 225 24.65 -9.93 -9.45
C ASP A 225 26.18 -10.03 -9.58
N GLN A 226 26.85 -10.49 -8.52
CA GLN A 226 28.29 -10.68 -8.51
C GLN A 226 28.74 -11.69 -9.57
N ARG A 227 28.01 -12.81 -9.70
CA ARG A 227 28.33 -13.84 -10.69
C ARG A 227 28.15 -13.34 -12.12
N ILE A 228 27.08 -12.61 -12.39
CA ILE A 228 26.83 -11.98 -13.69
C ILE A 228 27.95 -11.00 -14.01
N ALA A 229 28.35 -10.14 -13.07
CA ALA A 229 29.44 -9.18 -13.27
C ALA A 229 30.77 -9.88 -13.59
N GLN A 230 31.11 -10.96 -12.87
CA GLN A 230 32.31 -11.76 -13.13
C GLN A 230 32.29 -12.38 -14.54
N PHE A 231 31.17 -12.98 -14.93
CA PHE A 231 31.03 -13.58 -16.26
C PHE A 231 31.15 -12.51 -17.36
N LEU A 232 30.41 -11.41 -17.24
CA LEU A 232 30.42 -10.36 -18.26
C LEU A 232 31.80 -9.70 -18.39
N ALA A 233 32.53 -9.50 -17.29
CA ALA A 233 33.89 -8.95 -17.32
C ALA A 233 34.87 -9.88 -18.08
N LYS A 234 34.73 -11.21 -17.92
CA LYS A 234 35.58 -12.20 -18.61
C LYS A 234 35.29 -12.29 -20.11
N HIS A 235 34.05 -12.00 -20.51
CA HIS A 235 33.58 -12.13 -21.88
C HIS A 235 33.41 -10.77 -22.60
N TYR A 236 33.84 -9.66 -21.97
CA TYR A 236 33.70 -8.32 -22.51
C TYR A 236 34.36 -8.19 -23.89
N GLY A 237 33.62 -7.67 -24.87
CA GLY A 237 34.04 -7.55 -26.26
C GLY A 237 33.78 -8.79 -27.12
N GLU A 238 33.37 -9.91 -26.52
CA GLU A 238 33.12 -11.17 -27.22
C GLU A 238 31.68 -11.67 -27.12
N ILE A 239 30.82 -10.93 -26.38
CA ILE A 239 29.44 -11.30 -26.08
C ILE A 239 28.63 -11.46 -27.38
N ARG A 240 27.92 -12.58 -27.45
CA ARG A 240 27.01 -13.02 -28.52
C ARG A 240 25.84 -13.80 -27.93
N VAL A 241 24.91 -14.26 -28.77
CA VAL A 241 23.73 -15.05 -28.33
C VAL A 241 24.14 -16.28 -27.53
N GLU A 242 25.16 -17.02 -27.98
CA GLU A 242 25.65 -18.22 -27.28
C GLU A 242 26.21 -17.89 -25.90
N SER A 243 26.96 -16.79 -25.75
CA SER A 243 27.47 -16.34 -24.45
C SER A 243 26.35 -15.95 -23.48
N MET A 244 25.26 -15.37 -24.00
CA MET A 244 24.08 -15.08 -23.20
C MET A 244 23.40 -16.37 -22.72
N VAL A 245 23.26 -17.38 -23.59
CA VAL A 245 22.72 -18.69 -23.19
C VAL A 245 23.60 -19.37 -22.16
N GLU A 246 24.93 -19.30 -22.30
CA GLU A 246 25.88 -19.81 -21.29
C GLU A 246 25.72 -19.10 -19.95
N LEU A 247 25.56 -17.78 -19.94
CA LEU A 247 25.29 -17.03 -18.72
C LEU A 247 23.95 -17.42 -18.07
N LEU A 248 22.89 -17.60 -18.87
CA LEU A 248 21.59 -18.04 -18.34
C LEU A 248 21.66 -19.45 -17.72
N ARG A 249 22.61 -20.29 -18.14
CA ARG A 249 22.90 -21.63 -17.59
C ARG A 249 23.77 -21.61 -16.34
N ASP A 250 24.42 -20.49 -16.04
CA ASP A 250 25.46 -20.40 -15.03
C ASP A 250 24.92 -20.65 -13.60
N ARG A 251 25.57 -21.57 -12.89
CA ARG A 251 25.25 -21.96 -11.49
C ARG A 251 26.39 -21.62 -10.53
N GLY A 252 27.42 -20.92 -10.99
CA GLY A 252 28.72 -20.78 -10.32
C GLY A 252 29.87 -21.17 -11.26
N GLU A 253 31.07 -20.68 -10.94
CA GLU A 253 32.27 -21.05 -11.70
C GLU A 253 32.65 -22.51 -11.44
N VAL A 254 33.05 -23.26 -12.48
CA VAL A 254 33.45 -24.66 -12.32
C VAL A 254 34.61 -24.76 -11.33
N GLY A 255 34.45 -25.59 -10.29
CA GLY A 255 35.42 -25.77 -9.20
C GLY A 255 35.35 -24.70 -8.09
N SER A 256 34.37 -23.80 -8.13
CA SER A 256 34.01 -22.95 -6.99
C SER A 256 33.24 -23.73 -5.94
N ALA A 257 33.29 -23.25 -4.69
CA ALA A 257 32.57 -23.88 -3.57
C ALA A 257 31.05 -23.88 -3.81
N GLU A 258 30.52 -22.88 -4.51
CA GLU A 258 29.12 -22.78 -4.89
C GLU A 258 28.72 -23.84 -5.91
N TYR A 259 29.53 -24.02 -6.96
CA TYR A 259 29.30 -25.02 -8.00
C TYR A 259 29.41 -26.45 -7.44
N ASP A 260 30.43 -26.70 -6.62
CA ASP A 260 30.63 -28.00 -5.97
C ASP A 260 29.61 -28.24 -4.85
N GLY A 261 29.12 -27.17 -4.22
CA GLY A 261 28.04 -27.16 -3.23
C GLY A 261 26.63 -27.41 -3.81
N LEU A 262 26.51 -27.53 -5.14
CA LEU A 262 25.27 -27.64 -5.89
C LEU A 262 24.28 -26.50 -5.61
N LEU A 263 24.79 -25.30 -5.33
CA LEU A 263 23.94 -24.14 -5.05
C LEU A 263 23.27 -23.62 -6.32
N ASP A 264 22.09 -23.02 -6.16
CA ASP A 264 21.43 -22.27 -7.22
C ASP A 264 22.29 -21.05 -7.62
N GLY A 265 22.25 -20.62 -8.89
CA GLY A 265 22.96 -19.44 -9.38
C GLY A 265 22.06 -18.58 -10.27
N VAL A 266 22.59 -18.09 -11.40
CA VAL A 266 21.78 -17.41 -12.42
C VAL A 266 20.71 -18.36 -12.95
N ASN A 267 21.10 -19.61 -13.20
CA ASN A 267 20.20 -20.75 -13.28
C ASN A 267 19.92 -21.27 -11.87
N ASN A 268 18.65 -21.30 -11.50
CA ASN A 268 18.19 -21.86 -10.24
C ASN A 268 17.07 -22.88 -10.47
N THR A 269 16.71 -23.59 -9.40
CA THR A 269 15.62 -24.59 -9.36
C THR A 269 14.32 -24.08 -10.01
N GLY A 270 13.99 -22.80 -9.81
CA GLY A 270 12.77 -22.16 -10.29
C GLY A 270 12.79 -21.69 -11.75
N SER A 271 13.91 -21.81 -12.48
CA SER A 271 14.05 -21.25 -13.84
C SER A 271 13.09 -21.88 -14.85
N MET A 272 11.97 -21.21 -15.09
CA MET A 272 10.82 -21.74 -15.84
C MET A 272 10.77 -21.26 -17.29
N LEU A 273 11.39 -20.12 -17.60
CA LEU A 273 11.52 -19.67 -18.98
C LEU A 273 12.86 -18.94 -19.12
N SER A 274 13.60 -19.29 -20.16
CA SER A 274 14.82 -18.59 -20.55
C SER A 274 14.65 -18.04 -21.96
N CYS A 275 15.07 -16.80 -22.17
CA CYS A 275 15.01 -16.21 -23.51
C CYS A 275 16.18 -15.28 -23.78
N VAL A 276 16.56 -15.20 -25.06
CA VAL A 276 17.54 -14.24 -25.58
C VAL A 276 16.92 -13.56 -26.79
N PHE A 277 16.89 -12.24 -26.78
CA PHE A 277 16.46 -11.39 -27.88
C PHE A 277 17.67 -10.82 -28.61
N PHE A 278 17.62 -10.85 -29.93
CA PHE A 278 18.55 -10.14 -30.81
C PHE A 278 17.76 -9.17 -31.69
N PRO A 279 17.48 -7.95 -31.19
CA PRO A 279 16.49 -7.08 -31.80
C PRO A 279 16.92 -6.51 -33.16
N ALA A 280 18.23 -6.38 -33.40
CA ALA A 280 18.74 -5.96 -34.71
C ALA A 280 18.35 -6.91 -35.85
N GLU A 281 18.21 -8.22 -35.57
CA GLU A 281 17.71 -9.22 -36.52
C GLU A 281 16.23 -9.59 -36.28
N GLN A 282 15.58 -8.96 -35.31
CA GLN A 282 14.24 -9.30 -34.83
C GLN A 282 14.07 -10.79 -34.49
N MET A 283 15.09 -11.38 -33.87
CA MET A 283 15.11 -12.79 -33.47
C MET A 283 14.90 -12.96 -31.96
N MET A 284 14.24 -14.05 -31.58
CA MET A 284 14.05 -14.48 -30.19
C MET A 284 14.39 -15.97 -30.06
N TRP A 285 15.25 -16.30 -29.11
CA TRP A 285 15.50 -17.68 -28.66
C TRP A 285 14.73 -17.93 -27.38
N VAL A 286 14.00 -19.03 -27.30
CA VAL A 286 13.22 -19.41 -26.11
C VAL A 286 13.51 -20.84 -25.72
N SER A 287 13.65 -21.09 -24.43
CA SER A 287 13.72 -22.41 -23.84
C SER A 287 12.72 -22.57 -22.70
N ILE A 288 12.17 -23.77 -22.56
CA ILE A 288 11.22 -24.16 -21.51
C ILE A 288 11.75 -25.42 -20.78
N PRO A 289 11.26 -25.74 -19.57
CA PRO A 289 11.60 -26.94 -18.83
C PRO A 289 11.12 -28.20 -19.57
N GLY A 290 11.81 -29.32 -19.34
CA GLY A 290 11.60 -30.57 -20.08
C GLY A 290 12.61 -31.63 -19.65
N GLU A 291 12.21 -32.90 -19.65
CA GLU A 291 13.06 -34.05 -19.26
C GLU A 291 13.77 -33.87 -17.89
N GLY A 292 13.09 -33.29 -16.89
CA GLY A 292 13.64 -33.02 -15.55
C GLY A 292 14.60 -31.82 -15.48
N ARG A 293 14.87 -31.15 -16.60
CA ARG A 293 15.73 -29.97 -16.68
C ARG A 293 14.94 -28.68 -16.48
N GLY A 294 15.60 -27.69 -15.89
CA GLY A 294 15.15 -26.30 -15.93
C GLY A 294 15.26 -25.73 -17.35
N SER A 295 14.57 -24.61 -17.59
CA SER A 295 14.59 -23.97 -18.92
C SER A 295 15.99 -23.63 -19.45
N PRO A 296 16.98 -23.13 -18.67
CA PRO A 296 18.27 -22.78 -19.25
C PRO A 296 19.05 -23.99 -19.81
N ASP A 297 18.84 -25.18 -19.26
CA ASP A 297 19.60 -26.37 -19.63
C ASP A 297 19.03 -27.15 -20.83
N ASN A 298 17.87 -26.73 -21.32
CA ASN A 298 17.22 -27.28 -22.50
C ASN A 298 17.66 -26.61 -23.81
N GLU A 299 17.12 -27.11 -24.91
CA GLU A 299 17.30 -26.53 -26.24
C GLU A 299 16.60 -25.17 -26.33
N PHE A 300 17.32 -24.17 -26.85
CA PHE A 300 16.74 -22.88 -27.17
C PHE A 300 16.28 -22.88 -28.62
N TYR A 301 14.97 -22.73 -28.83
CA TYR A 301 14.32 -22.65 -30.13
C TYR A 301 14.35 -21.22 -30.65
N ALA A 302 14.79 -21.03 -31.90
CA ALA A 302 14.90 -19.71 -32.52
C ALA A 302 13.64 -19.33 -33.32
N PHE A 303 13.15 -18.11 -33.14
CA PHE A 303 11.99 -17.54 -33.82
C PHE A 303 12.30 -16.17 -34.42
N SER A 304 11.78 -15.87 -35.61
CA SER A 304 11.90 -14.57 -36.29
C SER A 304 10.58 -13.81 -36.32
N LEU A 305 10.55 -12.62 -35.73
CA LEU A 305 9.41 -11.70 -35.87
C LEU A 305 9.29 -11.19 -37.32
N ALA A 306 10.41 -10.86 -37.96
CA ALA A 306 10.40 -10.38 -39.34
C ALA A 306 9.83 -11.41 -40.32
N ALA A 307 10.18 -12.69 -40.17
CA ALA A 307 9.62 -13.77 -40.98
C ALA A 307 8.11 -13.93 -40.74
N ALA A 308 7.67 -13.90 -39.48
CA ALA A 308 6.25 -13.99 -39.14
C ALA A 308 5.42 -12.88 -39.80
N LEU A 309 5.89 -11.63 -39.72
CA LEU A 309 5.23 -10.46 -40.32
C LEU A 309 5.26 -10.48 -41.86
N ALA A 310 6.22 -11.20 -42.46
CA ALA A 310 6.26 -11.45 -43.89
C ALA A 310 5.34 -12.61 -44.33
N GLY A 311 4.67 -13.29 -43.40
CA GLY A 311 3.86 -14.49 -43.66
C GLY A 311 4.71 -15.74 -43.94
N GLU A 312 5.97 -15.76 -43.53
CA GLU A 312 6.90 -16.88 -43.64
C GLU A 312 6.92 -17.72 -42.36
N GLU A 313 7.53 -18.92 -42.41
CA GLU A 313 7.69 -19.79 -41.23
C GLU A 313 8.58 -19.10 -40.19
N PRO A 314 8.06 -18.77 -38.98
CA PRO A 314 8.82 -18.02 -38.00
C PRO A 314 9.87 -18.86 -37.27
N ALA A 315 9.72 -20.18 -37.20
CA ALA A 315 10.67 -21.06 -36.52
C ALA A 315 11.92 -21.32 -37.38
N ILE A 316 13.09 -20.94 -36.86
CA ILE A 316 14.38 -21.07 -37.56
C ILE A 316 15.24 -22.15 -36.90
N PHE A 317 14.83 -23.42 -37.04
CA PHE A 317 15.46 -24.56 -36.36
C PHE A 317 16.98 -24.70 -36.60
N SER A 318 17.49 -24.20 -37.73
CA SER A 318 18.93 -24.18 -38.03
C SER A 318 19.75 -23.29 -37.09
N ARG A 319 19.09 -22.39 -36.34
CA ARG A 319 19.72 -21.49 -35.34
C ARG A 319 19.41 -21.90 -33.90
N ASN A 320 18.84 -23.08 -33.68
CA ASN A 320 18.63 -23.59 -32.32
C ASN A 320 19.98 -23.76 -31.59
N ILE A 321 19.97 -23.55 -30.28
CA ILE A 321 21.14 -23.79 -29.42
C ILE A 321 20.87 -25.05 -28.61
N ALA A 322 21.74 -26.05 -28.80
CA ALA A 322 21.62 -27.37 -28.20
C ALA A 322 21.59 -27.33 -26.65
N PRO A 323 20.93 -28.32 -26.01
CA PRO A 323 20.86 -28.42 -24.54
C PRO A 323 22.23 -28.58 -23.88
N THR A 324 22.32 -28.29 -22.58
CA THR A 324 23.55 -28.47 -21.80
C THR A 324 23.92 -29.95 -21.77
N LYS A 325 25.20 -30.25 -22.07
CA LYS A 325 25.74 -31.61 -21.94
C LYS A 325 25.72 -32.04 -20.47
N VAL A 326 25.20 -33.24 -20.20
CA VAL A 326 25.16 -33.77 -18.84
C VAL A 326 26.55 -34.21 -18.43
N ASP A 327 27.11 -33.52 -17.45
CA ASP A 327 28.24 -34.00 -16.67
C ASP A 327 27.77 -34.49 -15.30
N ARG A 328 28.72 -34.97 -14.49
CA ARG A 328 28.43 -35.51 -13.16
C ARG A 328 27.87 -34.45 -12.20
N ASN A 329 28.33 -33.20 -12.29
CA ASN A 329 27.85 -32.13 -11.42
C ASN A 329 26.40 -31.76 -11.78
N LEU A 330 26.10 -31.57 -13.07
CA LEU A 330 24.76 -31.28 -13.55
C LEU A 330 23.78 -32.41 -13.21
N ALA A 331 24.18 -33.68 -13.34
CA ALA A 331 23.33 -34.81 -12.96
C ALA A 331 22.90 -34.76 -11.47
N ASN A 332 23.85 -34.49 -10.57
CA ASN A 332 23.55 -34.37 -9.13
C ASN A 332 22.78 -33.08 -8.80
N TRP A 333 23.08 -31.96 -9.47
CA TRP A 333 22.31 -30.73 -9.32
C TRP A 333 20.84 -30.91 -9.73
N LEU A 334 20.57 -31.65 -10.81
CA LEU A 334 19.19 -31.96 -11.24
C LEU A 334 18.44 -32.80 -10.21
N LEU A 335 19.11 -33.71 -9.48
CA LEU A 335 18.50 -34.43 -8.35
C LEU A 335 18.15 -33.49 -7.18
N VAL A 336 19.05 -32.57 -6.83
CA VAL A 336 18.76 -31.54 -5.80
C VAL A 336 17.59 -30.65 -6.23
N ARG A 337 17.52 -30.29 -7.52
CA ARG A 337 16.41 -29.53 -8.08
C ARG A 337 15.09 -30.28 -7.96
N GLU A 338 15.01 -31.54 -8.37
CA GLU A 338 13.80 -32.36 -8.25
C GLU A 338 13.38 -32.55 -6.79
N ALA A 339 14.35 -32.75 -5.89
CA ALA A 339 14.10 -32.78 -4.45
C ALA A 339 13.49 -31.46 -3.94
N THR A 340 13.99 -30.31 -4.42
CA THR A 340 13.50 -28.99 -4.03
C THR A 340 12.09 -28.73 -4.56
N ILE A 341 11.78 -29.17 -5.79
CA ILE A 341 10.43 -29.11 -6.35
C ILE A 341 9.47 -29.99 -5.54
N ALA A 342 9.85 -31.23 -5.23
CA ALA A 342 9.07 -32.12 -4.38
C ALA A 342 8.81 -31.51 -3.00
N TYR A 343 9.84 -30.94 -2.36
CA TYR A 343 9.71 -30.22 -1.10
C TYR A 343 8.72 -29.06 -1.19
N SER A 344 8.81 -28.22 -2.23
CA SER A 344 7.91 -27.07 -2.43
C SER A 344 6.43 -27.46 -2.60
N GLN A 345 6.18 -28.69 -3.05
CA GLN A 345 4.84 -29.27 -3.23
C GLN A 345 4.42 -30.13 -2.03
N ASN A 346 5.14 -30.05 -0.91
CA ASN A 346 4.93 -30.84 0.30
C ASN A 346 5.01 -32.37 0.08
N ARG A 347 5.75 -32.82 -0.96
CA ARG A 347 6.07 -34.23 -1.24
C ARG A 347 7.38 -34.61 -0.54
N LEU A 348 7.38 -34.56 0.79
CA LEU A 348 8.60 -34.64 1.62
C LEU A 348 9.35 -35.97 1.52
N ALA A 349 8.64 -37.11 1.43
CA ALA A 349 9.29 -38.42 1.29
C ALA A 349 10.03 -38.54 -0.05
N GLU A 350 9.40 -38.08 -1.13
CA GLU A 350 10.01 -38.09 -2.47
C GLU A 350 11.21 -37.14 -2.55
N ALA A 351 11.17 -36.01 -1.83
CA ALA A 351 12.33 -35.13 -1.72
C ALA A 351 13.55 -35.85 -1.12
N LEU A 352 13.35 -36.70 -0.11
CA LEU A 352 14.44 -37.52 0.44
C LEU A 352 14.90 -38.60 -0.55
N ASP A 353 13.97 -39.25 -1.26
CA ASP A 353 14.30 -40.28 -2.26
C ASP A 353 15.21 -39.73 -3.38
N TYR A 354 15.01 -38.48 -3.82
CA TYR A 354 15.90 -37.83 -4.78
C TYR A 354 17.28 -37.52 -4.18
N LEU A 355 17.34 -37.07 -2.93
CA LEU A 355 18.60 -36.76 -2.25
C LEU A 355 19.42 -38.02 -1.97
N ASP A 356 18.77 -39.17 -1.78
CA ASP A 356 19.44 -40.47 -1.57
C ASP A 356 20.00 -41.07 -2.87
N GLN A 357 19.59 -40.56 -4.02
CA GLN A 357 20.16 -40.93 -5.33
C GLN A 357 21.42 -40.14 -5.68
N LEU A 358 21.80 -39.14 -4.87
CA LEU A 358 23.04 -38.41 -5.09
C LEU A 358 24.25 -39.35 -5.02
N ASP A 359 25.24 -39.05 -5.86
CA ASP A 359 26.52 -39.72 -5.78
C ASP A 359 27.12 -39.54 -4.37
N PRO A 360 27.82 -40.54 -3.80
CA PRO A 360 28.30 -40.50 -2.41
C PRO A 360 29.14 -39.27 -2.05
N GLU A 361 29.88 -38.71 -3.01
CA GLU A 361 30.70 -37.50 -2.84
C GLU A 361 29.85 -36.22 -2.76
N PHE A 362 28.63 -36.24 -3.28
CA PHE A 362 27.67 -35.13 -3.28
C PHE A 362 26.63 -35.22 -2.15
N SER A 363 26.57 -36.34 -1.42
CA SER A 363 25.58 -36.56 -0.35
C SER A 363 25.63 -35.49 0.74
N ASP A 364 26.83 -35.01 1.06
CA ASP A 364 27.07 -33.99 2.08
C ASP A 364 27.44 -32.65 1.43
N VAL A 365 26.91 -32.30 0.26
CA VAL A 365 27.08 -30.93 -0.29
C VAL A 365 26.09 -29.96 0.33
N GLU A 366 26.41 -28.67 0.26
CA GLU A 366 25.73 -27.62 1.02
C GLU A 366 24.21 -27.57 0.75
N ALA A 367 23.80 -27.55 -0.53
CA ALA A 367 22.38 -27.52 -0.91
C ALA A 367 21.63 -28.77 -0.42
N ALA A 368 22.21 -29.96 -0.58
CA ALA A 368 21.59 -31.22 -0.22
C ALA A 368 21.39 -31.33 1.31
N VAL A 369 22.39 -30.94 2.09
CA VAL A 369 22.32 -30.99 3.56
C VAL A 369 21.27 -30.00 4.08
N ASN A 370 21.21 -28.78 3.55
CA ASN A 370 20.18 -27.81 3.93
C ASN A 370 18.77 -28.36 3.64
N LEU A 371 18.55 -28.88 2.43
CA LEU A 371 17.24 -29.42 2.05
C LEU A 371 16.85 -30.65 2.88
N ARG A 372 17.78 -31.56 3.18
CA ARG A 372 17.55 -32.69 4.11
C ARG A 372 17.16 -32.20 5.49
N ALA A 373 17.86 -31.20 6.03
CA ALA A 373 17.58 -30.66 7.36
C ALA A 373 16.13 -30.16 7.49
N HIS A 374 15.69 -29.36 6.51
CA HIS A 374 14.31 -28.87 6.46
C HIS A 374 13.27 -29.95 6.24
N THR A 375 13.57 -30.92 5.37
CA THR A 375 12.66 -32.01 5.07
C THR A 375 12.42 -32.86 6.33
N TYR A 376 13.48 -33.20 7.08
CA TYR A 376 13.35 -33.89 8.37
C TYR A 376 12.65 -33.04 9.44
N LEU A 377 12.93 -31.73 9.47
CA LEU A 377 12.26 -30.81 10.39
C LEU A 377 10.75 -30.81 10.17
N TRP A 378 10.30 -30.76 8.92
CA TRP A 378 8.87 -30.81 8.55
C TRP A 378 8.22 -32.19 8.79
N LEU A 379 8.98 -33.28 8.64
CA LEU A 379 8.54 -34.62 9.01
C LEU A 379 8.47 -34.84 10.54
N GLY A 380 8.90 -33.85 11.35
CA GLY A 380 8.96 -33.95 12.80
C GLY A 380 10.11 -34.81 13.33
N ASN A 381 11.06 -35.19 12.47
CA ASN A 381 12.25 -35.96 12.86
C ASN A 381 13.36 -35.03 13.34
N GLN A 382 13.22 -34.55 14.57
CA GLN A 382 14.12 -33.54 15.15
C GLN A 382 15.58 -34.01 15.24
N ALA A 383 15.83 -35.29 15.52
CA ALA A 383 17.19 -35.81 15.66
C ALA A 383 17.97 -35.73 14.34
N GLU A 384 17.33 -36.15 13.24
CA GLU A 384 17.95 -36.11 11.92
C GLU A 384 18.07 -34.68 11.39
N ALA A 385 17.06 -33.83 11.65
CA ALA A 385 17.13 -32.41 11.32
C ALA A 385 18.30 -31.72 12.05
N GLN A 386 18.43 -31.95 13.36
CA GLN A 386 19.52 -31.41 14.17
C GLN A 386 20.89 -31.86 13.64
N ARG A 387 21.04 -33.14 13.30
CA ARG A 387 22.27 -33.68 12.71
C ARG A 387 22.64 -32.96 11.39
N CYS A 388 21.67 -32.75 10.50
CA CYS A 388 21.92 -32.04 9.24
C CYS A 388 22.26 -30.56 9.46
N PHE A 389 21.55 -29.85 10.35
CA PHE A 389 21.89 -28.47 10.68
C PHE A 389 23.27 -28.35 11.35
N GLN A 390 23.65 -29.31 12.19
CA GLN A 390 24.98 -29.36 12.81
C GLN A 390 26.08 -29.50 11.75
N ILE A 391 25.87 -30.34 10.72
CA ILE A 391 26.82 -30.47 9.60
C ILE A 391 27.05 -29.11 8.92
N LEU A 392 26.03 -28.27 8.78
CA LEU A 392 26.20 -26.91 8.22
C LEU A 392 26.91 -25.98 9.20
N ALA A 393 26.58 -26.03 10.49
CA ALA A 393 27.18 -25.17 11.52
C ALA A 393 28.68 -25.47 11.75
N ASP A 394 29.09 -26.74 11.63
CA ASP A 394 30.47 -27.18 11.87
C ASP A 394 31.37 -27.02 10.63
N ARG A 395 30.82 -26.65 9.47
CA ARG A 395 31.61 -26.44 8.25
C ARG A 395 32.61 -25.30 8.44
N PRO A 396 33.87 -25.47 8.00
CA PRO A 396 34.84 -24.38 8.01
C PRO A 396 34.41 -23.18 7.18
N HIS A 397 33.65 -23.42 6.10
CA HIS A 397 33.14 -22.41 5.21
C HIS A 397 31.79 -22.86 4.62
N VAL A 398 30.83 -21.94 4.58
CA VAL A 398 29.51 -22.11 3.95
C VAL A 398 29.37 -21.01 2.91
N SER A 399 29.11 -21.39 1.67
CA SER A 399 29.13 -20.46 0.52
C SER A 399 27.84 -19.63 0.45
N GLU A 400 26.73 -20.12 1.00
CA GLU A 400 25.49 -19.37 1.22
C GLU A 400 25.32 -19.00 2.71
N PRO A 401 25.70 -17.78 3.13
CA PRO A 401 25.62 -17.34 4.52
C PRO A 401 24.21 -17.44 5.12
N TYR A 402 23.18 -17.34 4.29
CA TYR A 402 21.80 -17.53 4.72
C TYR A 402 21.54 -18.94 5.29
N TYR A 403 22.09 -19.99 4.66
CA TYR A 403 21.96 -21.36 5.17
C TYR A 403 22.64 -21.54 6.52
N LEU A 404 23.77 -20.85 6.74
CA LEU A 404 24.45 -20.85 8.04
C LEU A 404 23.63 -20.11 9.12
N LEU A 405 23.12 -18.92 8.82
CA LEU A 405 22.25 -18.16 9.73
C LEU A 405 21.03 -19.00 10.16
N GLU A 406 20.37 -19.62 9.19
CA GLU A 406 19.20 -20.46 9.40
C GLU A 406 19.53 -21.69 10.27
N ALA A 407 20.61 -22.42 9.93
CA ALA A 407 21.03 -23.59 10.69
C ALA A 407 21.32 -23.24 12.16
N LEU A 408 22.08 -22.17 12.41
CA LEU A 408 22.42 -21.73 13.77
C LEU A 408 21.17 -21.28 14.55
N ALA A 409 20.27 -20.52 13.93
CA ALA A 409 19.04 -20.07 14.58
C ALA A 409 18.11 -21.25 14.95
N ILE A 410 17.95 -22.22 14.05
CA ILE A 410 17.12 -23.40 14.29
C ILE A 410 17.76 -24.32 15.35
N LEU A 411 19.08 -24.55 15.30
CA LEU A 411 19.80 -25.30 16.33
C LEU A 411 19.58 -24.69 17.72
N GLY A 412 19.65 -23.35 17.83
CA GLY A 412 19.34 -22.67 19.09
C GLY A 412 17.94 -23.03 19.64
N SER A 413 16.92 -23.06 18.78
CA SER A 413 15.56 -23.43 19.19
C SER A 413 15.41 -24.93 19.52
N LEU A 414 16.12 -25.80 18.80
CA LEU A 414 16.15 -27.24 19.11
C LEU A 414 16.82 -27.49 20.48
N HIS A 415 17.91 -26.81 20.80
CA HIS A 415 18.55 -26.87 22.12
C HIS A 415 17.67 -26.29 23.24
N ASP A 416 16.95 -25.19 23.00
CA ASP A 416 15.96 -24.67 23.95
C ASP A 416 14.82 -25.69 24.19
N THR A 417 14.42 -26.42 23.16
CA THR A 417 13.41 -27.49 23.25
C THR A 417 13.91 -28.67 24.06
N ALA A 418 15.20 -29.00 23.96
CA ALA A 418 15.88 -30.02 24.77
C ALA A 418 16.19 -29.58 26.21
N GLY A 419 16.00 -28.28 26.54
CA GLY A 419 16.34 -27.72 27.86
C GLY A 419 17.83 -27.36 28.01
N GLU A 420 18.60 -27.37 26.93
CA GLU A 420 20.04 -27.16 26.89
C GLU A 420 20.37 -25.67 26.69
N ARG A 421 20.02 -24.87 27.69
CA ARG A 421 19.96 -23.41 27.54
C ARG A 421 21.30 -22.75 27.18
N SER A 422 22.42 -23.23 27.75
CA SER A 422 23.73 -22.65 27.46
C SER A 422 24.13 -22.83 26.00
N ALA A 423 23.94 -24.04 25.46
CA ALA A 423 24.19 -24.34 24.05
C ALA A 423 23.28 -23.52 23.14
N ALA A 424 21.99 -23.40 23.48
CA ALA A 424 21.05 -22.58 22.72
C ALA A 424 21.52 -21.13 22.58
N VAL A 425 22.00 -20.51 23.67
CA VAL A 425 22.50 -19.13 23.67
C VAL A 425 23.75 -18.97 22.80
N GLU A 426 24.68 -19.94 22.82
CA GLU A 426 25.87 -19.92 21.97
C GLU A 426 25.49 -19.93 20.48
N TYR A 427 24.54 -20.77 20.09
CA TYR A 427 24.03 -20.81 18.71
C TYR A 427 23.34 -19.50 18.30
N TYR A 428 22.53 -18.90 19.18
CA TYR A 428 21.91 -17.61 18.87
C TYR A 428 22.95 -16.47 18.73
N GLN A 429 24.02 -16.49 19.54
CA GLN A 429 25.11 -15.53 19.39
C GLN A 429 25.83 -15.72 18.05
N ALA A 430 26.14 -16.96 17.69
CA ALA A 430 26.75 -17.29 16.41
C ALA A 430 25.85 -16.87 15.24
N ALA A 431 24.54 -17.15 15.31
CA ALA A 431 23.56 -16.76 14.29
C ALA A 431 23.56 -15.24 14.05
N LEU A 432 23.59 -14.43 15.12
CA LEU A 432 23.60 -12.97 15.01
C LEU A 432 24.93 -12.39 14.50
N ALA A 433 26.02 -13.16 14.62
CA ALA A 433 27.32 -12.81 14.06
C ALA A 433 27.45 -13.12 12.56
N VAL A 434 26.54 -13.92 11.98
CA VAL A 434 26.53 -14.19 10.54
C VAL A 434 26.15 -12.91 9.79
N GLU A 435 27.05 -12.47 8.90
CA GLU A 435 26.77 -11.41 7.95
C GLU A 435 26.11 -11.99 6.70
N VAL A 436 24.91 -11.52 6.42
CA VAL A 436 24.18 -11.80 5.17
C VAL A 436 24.04 -10.44 4.52
N ALA A 437 24.57 -10.27 3.30
CA ALA A 437 24.76 -8.97 2.65
C ALA A 437 23.46 -8.29 2.11
N ASP A 438 22.36 -8.65 2.76
CA ASP A 438 21.00 -8.11 2.79
C ASP A 438 19.98 -8.62 1.73
N LEU A 439 18.76 -8.84 2.25
CA LEU A 439 17.49 -9.13 1.57
C LEU A 439 17.27 -10.56 1.02
N ALA A 440 18.00 -11.55 1.57
CA ALA A 440 17.73 -12.97 1.33
C ALA A 440 16.60 -13.52 2.23
N GLY A 441 15.58 -14.10 1.63
CA GLY A 441 14.54 -14.92 2.25
C GLY A 441 13.96 -14.37 3.56
N SER A 442 13.88 -15.27 4.53
CA SER A 442 13.36 -15.02 5.88
C SER A 442 14.43 -14.51 6.85
N THR A 443 15.48 -13.81 6.38
CA THR A 443 16.59 -13.33 7.23
C THR A 443 16.11 -12.58 8.48
N PRO A 444 15.15 -11.62 8.41
CA PRO A 444 14.67 -10.95 9.63
C PRO A 444 13.98 -11.89 10.61
N PHE A 445 13.30 -12.94 10.13
CA PHE A 445 12.67 -13.93 11.00
C PHE A 445 13.72 -14.68 11.82
N TYR A 446 14.79 -15.18 11.20
CA TYR A 446 15.85 -15.90 11.92
C TYR A 446 16.67 -15.00 12.85
N ARG A 447 16.96 -13.76 12.43
CA ARG A 447 17.58 -12.77 13.32
C ARG A 447 16.68 -12.48 14.52
N GLN A 448 15.39 -12.24 14.31
CA GLN A 448 14.44 -11.98 15.39
C GLN A 448 14.30 -13.19 16.33
N LEU A 449 14.25 -14.40 15.77
CA LEU A 449 14.26 -15.65 16.55
C LEU A 449 15.48 -15.70 17.46
N ALA A 450 16.68 -15.45 16.91
CA ALA A 450 17.92 -15.45 17.69
C ALA A 450 17.99 -14.32 18.73
N GLU A 451 17.55 -13.10 18.40
CA GLU A 451 17.49 -11.96 19.33
C GLU A 451 16.58 -12.23 20.54
N VAL A 452 15.41 -12.82 20.29
CA VAL A 452 14.49 -13.25 21.36
C VAL A 452 15.12 -14.42 22.13
N GLY A 453 15.70 -15.36 21.39
CA GLY A 453 16.40 -16.55 21.85
C GLY A 453 17.54 -16.25 22.82
N LEU A 454 18.28 -15.15 22.66
CA LEU A 454 19.31 -14.73 23.61
C LEU A 454 18.75 -14.45 25.01
N ARG A 455 17.53 -13.92 25.08
CA ARG A 455 16.93 -13.43 26.34
C ARG A 455 16.11 -14.49 27.04
N ARG A 456 15.52 -15.43 26.30
CA ARG A 456 14.63 -16.47 26.83
C ARG A 456 14.51 -17.66 25.87
N PRO A 457 14.05 -18.82 26.35
CA PRO A 457 13.80 -19.97 25.50
C PRO A 457 12.78 -19.70 24.39
N VAL A 458 13.07 -20.20 23.19
CA VAL A 458 12.22 -20.07 22.00
C VAL A 458 11.95 -21.45 21.39
N TYR A 459 10.70 -21.66 20.98
CA TYR A 459 10.19 -22.91 20.43
C TYR A 459 9.56 -22.67 19.07
N LEU A 460 9.84 -23.54 18.11
CA LEU A 460 9.16 -23.57 16.81
C LEU A 460 7.80 -24.28 16.93
N GLU A 461 6.75 -23.63 16.42
CA GLU A 461 5.39 -24.19 16.31
C GLU A 461 4.95 -24.19 14.84
N PHE A 462 4.52 -25.35 14.36
CA PHE A 462 4.12 -25.58 12.96
C PHE A 462 2.61 -25.35 12.79
N SER A 463 2.23 -24.62 11.75
CA SER A 463 0.85 -24.30 11.39
C SER A 463 0.64 -24.51 9.88
N GLY A 464 0.04 -25.64 9.53
CA GLY A 464 -0.19 -26.01 8.14
C GLY A 464 1.12 -26.08 7.35
N SER A 465 1.27 -25.20 6.35
CA SER A 465 2.45 -25.08 5.48
C SER A 465 3.47 -24.04 5.93
N SER A 466 3.35 -23.48 7.13
CA SER A 466 4.32 -22.55 7.72
C SER A 466 4.68 -22.89 9.16
N TYR A 467 5.74 -22.28 9.69
CA TYR A 467 6.04 -22.33 11.11
C TYR A 467 6.36 -20.94 11.65
N HIS A 468 6.18 -20.75 12.94
CA HIS A 468 6.50 -19.53 13.66
C HIS A 468 7.19 -19.87 14.98
N PHE A 469 7.84 -18.89 15.60
CA PHE A 469 8.47 -19.10 16.90
C PHE A 469 7.64 -18.49 18.03
N THR A 470 7.70 -19.11 19.20
CA THR A 470 7.01 -18.67 20.42
C THR A 470 7.92 -18.83 21.63
N THR A 471 7.65 -18.08 22.70
CA THR A 471 8.30 -18.28 24.01
C THR A 471 7.44 -19.12 24.95
N ARG A 472 6.32 -19.68 24.47
CA ARG A 472 5.26 -20.37 25.25
C ARG A 472 4.67 -19.53 26.39
N ASP A 473 4.82 -18.21 26.33
CA ASP A 473 4.09 -17.27 27.19
C ASP A 473 2.58 -17.55 27.05
N SER A 474 1.85 -17.59 28.17
CA SER A 474 0.40 -17.86 28.17
C SER A 474 -0.34 -16.88 27.25
N ALA A 475 -1.47 -17.30 26.69
CA ALA A 475 -2.32 -16.42 25.87
C ALA A 475 -2.67 -15.12 26.63
N LEU A 476 -2.81 -15.17 27.97
CA LEU A 476 -2.95 -13.98 28.82
C LEU A 476 -1.71 -13.09 28.80
N ALA A 477 -0.49 -13.65 28.89
CA ALA A 477 0.73 -12.86 28.86
C ALA A 477 0.97 -12.19 27.48
N ARG A 478 0.55 -12.83 26.38
CA ARG A 478 0.51 -12.20 25.04
C ARG A 478 -0.58 -11.13 24.93
N PHE A 479 -1.75 -11.36 25.52
CA PHE A 479 -2.85 -10.38 25.60
C PHE A 479 -2.45 -9.10 26.37
N PHE A 480 -1.52 -9.22 27.34
CA PHE A 480 -0.97 -8.06 28.07
C PHE A 480 0.29 -7.44 27.44
N LYS A 481 0.94 -8.10 26.46
CA LYS A 481 2.03 -7.48 25.70
C LYS A 481 1.44 -6.41 24.79
N ALA A 482 1.75 -5.17 25.11
CA ALA A 482 1.38 -4.05 24.26
C ALA A 482 2.01 -4.21 22.87
N PRO A 483 1.26 -3.93 21.79
CA PRO A 483 1.89 -3.79 20.49
C PRO A 483 2.93 -2.65 20.54
N GLN A 484 3.93 -2.69 19.67
CA GLN A 484 4.84 -1.56 19.54
C GLN A 484 4.23 -0.51 18.61
N ALA A 485 4.30 0.73 19.03
CA ALA A 485 4.00 1.86 18.17
C ALA A 485 5.13 1.99 17.13
N ILE A 486 4.80 2.00 15.84
CA ILE A 486 5.80 2.19 14.77
C ILE A 486 5.93 3.70 14.55
N PRO A 487 7.15 4.28 14.63
CA PRO A 487 7.37 5.68 14.32
C PRO A 487 6.99 6.02 12.87
N SER A 488 6.26 7.11 12.65
CA SER A 488 5.90 7.63 11.32
C SER A 488 6.55 9.00 11.09
N ASN A 489 7.70 9.05 10.40
CA ASN A 489 8.52 10.27 10.29
C ASN A 489 8.59 10.84 8.86
N TYR A 490 7.48 10.82 8.12
CA TYR A 490 7.47 11.23 6.71
C TYR A 490 7.69 12.74 6.48
N ALA A 491 7.46 13.60 7.48
CA ALA A 491 7.53 15.06 7.31
C ALA A 491 8.97 15.60 7.22
N ASP A 492 9.93 15.01 7.93
CA ASP A 492 11.34 15.43 7.89
C ASP A 492 12.04 14.94 6.62
N LEU A 493 11.56 13.84 6.01
CA LEU A 493 12.14 13.23 4.82
C LEU A 493 12.12 14.13 3.57
N TYR A 494 11.14 15.02 3.45
CA TYR A 494 10.99 15.85 2.24
C TYR A 494 11.60 17.25 2.35
N ARG A 495 11.80 17.76 3.58
CA ARG A 495 12.43 19.07 3.78
C ARG A 495 13.88 19.11 3.32
N GLN A 496 14.58 17.98 3.29
CA GLN A 496 15.95 17.91 2.77
C GLN A 496 16.07 18.28 1.28
N TYR A 497 14.96 18.30 0.54
CA TYR A 497 14.92 18.66 -0.88
C TYR A 497 14.52 20.13 -1.12
N ASP A 498 14.26 20.91 -0.06
CA ASP A 498 13.89 22.33 -0.19
C ASP A 498 14.96 23.09 -1.01
N GLY A 499 14.50 23.83 -2.02
CA GLY A 499 15.37 24.59 -2.93
C GLY A 499 15.84 23.83 -4.18
N MET A 500 15.69 22.49 -4.25
CA MET A 500 15.98 21.74 -5.48
C MET A 500 15.00 22.09 -6.60
N GLN A 501 15.40 21.95 -7.86
CA GLN A 501 14.53 22.27 -9.00
C GLN A 501 13.45 21.20 -9.18
N ILE A 502 12.19 21.59 -9.34
CA ILE A 502 11.13 20.67 -9.74
C ILE A 502 11.34 20.32 -11.22
N ALA A 503 11.75 19.09 -11.52
CA ALA A 503 11.93 18.63 -12.89
C ALA A 503 10.58 18.33 -13.55
N ASN A 504 9.73 17.54 -12.90
CA ASN A 504 8.38 17.23 -13.37
C ASN A 504 7.35 17.16 -12.24
N VAL A 505 6.07 17.35 -12.58
CA VAL A 505 4.93 17.03 -11.73
C VAL A 505 4.09 15.99 -12.46
N ARG A 506 4.15 14.73 -11.99
CA ARG A 506 3.54 13.56 -12.63
C ARG A 506 2.24 13.22 -11.91
N ILE A 507 1.11 13.29 -12.62
CA ILE A 507 -0.20 12.94 -12.08
C ILE A 507 -0.58 11.53 -12.55
N LEU A 508 -0.75 10.60 -11.60
CA LEU A 508 -1.06 9.19 -11.85
C LEU A 508 -2.47 8.85 -11.34
N GLY A 509 -3.16 7.95 -12.04
CA GLY A 509 -4.50 7.46 -11.65
C GLY A 509 -5.67 8.38 -12.02
N ALA A 510 -5.42 9.42 -12.81
CA ALA A 510 -6.45 10.29 -13.37
C ALA A 510 -7.12 9.65 -14.60
N HIS A 511 -8.06 8.74 -14.38
CA HIS A 511 -8.78 8.05 -15.46
C HIS A 511 -9.93 8.89 -16.03
N ARG A 512 -10.66 9.62 -15.17
CA ARG A 512 -11.78 10.50 -15.54
C ARG A 512 -11.52 11.96 -15.21
N THR A 513 -10.69 12.22 -14.20
CA THR A 513 -10.39 13.55 -13.68
C THR A 513 -9.50 14.31 -14.63
N ASP A 514 -9.83 15.58 -14.87
CA ASP A 514 -8.98 16.48 -15.64
C ASP A 514 -7.65 16.73 -14.90
N GLN A 515 -6.53 16.29 -15.49
CA GLN A 515 -5.20 16.50 -14.94
C GLN A 515 -4.83 17.98 -14.84
N GLY A 516 -5.29 18.82 -15.78
CA GLY A 516 -5.06 20.27 -15.75
C GLY A 516 -5.71 20.93 -14.52
N LEU A 517 -6.86 20.42 -14.09
CA LEU A 517 -7.52 20.87 -12.87
C LEU A 517 -6.71 20.49 -11.62
N ILE A 518 -6.18 19.27 -11.56
CA ILE A 518 -5.30 18.81 -10.47
C ILE A 518 -4.07 19.71 -10.40
N SER A 519 -3.38 19.94 -11.52
CA SER A 519 -2.21 20.84 -11.61
C SER A 519 -2.53 22.24 -11.11
N ARG A 520 -3.68 22.82 -11.51
CA ARG A 520 -4.13 24.15 -11.05
C ARG A 520 -4.35 24.20 -9.54
N ILE A 521 -4.85 23.13 -8.92
CA ILE A 521 -5.08 23.06 -7.48
C ILE A 521 -3.76 22.86 -6.73
N LEU A 522 -2.83 22.06 -7.26
CA LEU A 522 -1.53 21.83 -6.67
C LEU A 522 -0.68 23.10 -6.61
N GLN A 523 -0.69 23.90 -7.68
CA GLN A 523 0.18 25.07 -7.87
C GLN A 523 1.68 24.72 -7.71
N LEU A 524 2.07 23.60 -8.30
CA LEU A 524 3.45 23.13 -8.38
C LEU A 524 3.80 23.09 -9.86
N GLU A 525 4.82 23.84 -10.27
CA GLU A 525 5.19 23.96 -11.68
C GLU A 525 6.64 23.50 -11.90
N PRO A 526 6.90 22.73 -12.96
CA PRO A 526 8.25 22.42 -13.40
C PRO A 526 9.10 23.68 -13.58
N GLY A 527 10.39 23.58 -13.24
CA GLY A 527 11.37 24.66 -13.31
C GLY A 527 11.45 25.54 -12.07
N LEU A 528 10.44 25.55 -11.20
CA LEU A 528 10.47 26.29 -9.93
C LEU A 528 11.23 25.52 -8.83
N PRO A 529 11.80 26.22 -7.83
CA PRO A 529 12.39 25.56 -6.67
C PRO A 529 11.30 24.88 -5.83
N PHE A 530 11.60 23.67 -5.34
CA PHE A 530 10.77 22.91 -4.43
C PHE A 530 10.66 23.63 -3.08
N ASP A 531 9.42 23.68 -2.57
CA ASP A 531 9.08 24.21 -1.25
C ASP A 531 8.07 23.27 -0.59
N TYR A 532 8.48 22.68 0.54
CA TYR A 532 7.66 21.72 1.28
C TYR A 532 6.31 22.31 1.72
N SER A 533 6.26 23.60 2.06
CA SER A 533 5.02 24.24 2.51
C SER A 533 3.98 24.33 1.38
N ARG A 534 4.42 24.65 0.15
CA ARG A 534 3.57 24.64 -1.05
C ARG A 534 3.14 23.23 -1.43
N PHE A 535 4.05 22.26 -1.35
CA PHE A 535 3.74 20.84 -1.58
C PHE A 535 2.65 20.33 -0.63
N ALA A 536 2.81 20.56 0.67
CA ALA A 536 1.84 20.16 1.69
C ALA A 536 0.51 20.94 1.57
N ALA A 537 0.54 22.22 1.21
CA ALA A 537 -0.67 22.99 0.92
C ALA A 537 -1.42 22.44 -0.30
N GLY A 538 -0.72 22.10 -1.38
CA GLY A 538 -1.26 21.49 -2.59
C GLY A 538 -2.03 20.20 -2.28
N LYS A 539 -1.42 19.28 -1.52
CA LYS A 539 -2.08 18.05 -1.07
C LYS A 539 -3.38 18.34 -0.32
N ARG A 540 -3.32 19.24 0.67
CA ARG A 540 -4.47 19.57 1.53
C ARG A 540 -5.61 20.21 0.74
N ARG A 541 -5.32 20.98 -0.31
CA ARG A 541 -6.36 21.51 -1.20
C ARG A 541 -7.09 20.39 -1.93
N LEU A 542 -6.38 19.38 -2.44
CA LEU A 542 -7.00 18.21 -3.08
C LEU A 542 -7.82 17.38 -2.07
N ASP A 543 -7.23 17.08 -0.90
CA ASP A 543 -7.92 16.32 0.15
C ASP A 543 -9.22 17.01 0.60
N ALA A 544 -9.20 18.34 0.77
CA ALA A 544 -10.34 19.12 1.23
C ALA A 544 -11.53 19.15 0.25
N LEU A 545 -11.33 18.81 -1.03
CA LEU A 545 -12.44 18.64 -1.98
C LEU A 545 -13.25 17.38 -1.68
N GLY A 546 -12.65 16.36 -1.05
CA GLY A 546 -13.31 15.11 -0.71
C GLY A 546 -13.94 14.41 -1.92
N ALA A 547 -13.39 14.62 -3.12
CA ALA A 547 -13.89 14.09 -4.39
C ALA A 547 -13.15 12.82 -4.85
N LEU A 548 -12.01 12.53 -4.22
CA LEU A 548 -11.13 11.41 -4.54
C LEU A 548 -11.07 10.47 -3.33
N GLU A 549 -10.94 9.18 -3.59
CA GLU A 549 -10.79 8.14 -2.57
C GLU A 549 -9.49 8.33 -1.79
N GLN A 550 -8.40 8.62 -2.52
CA GLN A 550 -7.08 8.85 -1.94
C GLN A 550 -6.27 9.83 -2.79
N VAL A 551 -5.46 10.66 -2.11
CA VAL A 551 -4.42 11.50 -2.72
C VAL A 551 -3.11 11.28 -1.98
N LYS A 552 -2.11 10.80 -2.70
CA LYS A 552 -0.75 10.58 -2.22
C LYS A 552 0.23 11.40 -3.06
N MET A 553 1.23 11.97 -2.41
CA MET A 553 2.26 12.77 -3.06
C MET A 553 3.64 12.34 -2.58
N TYR A 554 4.57 12.17 -3.51
CA TYR A 554 5.93 11.69 -3.26
C TYR A 554 6.95 12.56 -3.98
N LEU A 555 8.15 12.67 -3.40
CA LEU A 555 9.31 13.26 -4.06
C LEU A 555 10.29 12.17 -4.45
N VAL A 556 10.71 12.22 -5.71
CA VAL A 556 11.70 11.32 -6.29
C VAL A 556 12.89 12.19 -6.73
N PRO A 557 14.09 12.01 -6.15
CA PRO A 557 15.27 12.73 -6.61
C PRO A 557 15.65 12.29 -8.03
N VAL A 558 15.93 13.26 -8.90
CA VAL A 558 16.33 13.04 -10.29
C VAL A 558 17.64 13.79 -10.52
N GLY A 559 18.77 13.09 -10.44
CA GLY A 559 20.09 13.71 -10.43
C GLY A 559 20.42 14.41 -9.11
N GLU A 560 21.42 15.29 -9.12
CA GLU A 560 21.95 15.90 -7.89
C GLU A 560 21.12 17.06 -7.34
N ASN A 561 20.46 17.83 -8.21
CA ASN A 561 19.81 19.11 -7.84
C ASN A 561 18.36 19.25 -8.32
N ALA A 562 17.70 18.13 -8.68
CA ALA A 562 16.32 18.16 -9.14
C ALA A 562 15.47 17.04 -8.54
N VAL A 563 14.16 17.27 -8.50
CA VAL A 563 13.17 16.34 -7.97
C VAL A 563 11.96 16.24 -8.90
N ASP A 564 11.45 15.04 -9.09
CA ASP A 564 10.13 14.78 -9.64
C ASP A 564 9.11 14.70 -8.51
N ILE A 565 7.97 15.38 -8.69
CA ILE A 565 6.82 15.31 -7.81
C ILE A 565 5.84 14.30 -8.39
N VAL A 566 5.62 13.18 -7.72
CA VAL A 566 4.64 12.17 -8.12
C VAL A 566 3.37 12.34 -7.32
N VAL A 567 2.26 12.64 -7.99
CA VAL A 567 0.92 12.81 -7.41
C VAL A 567 0.05 11.66 -7.85
N ARG A 568 -0.19 10.71 -6.96
CA ARG A 568 -1.07 9.57 -7.20
C ARG A 568 -2.45 9.85 -6.64
N ILE A 569 -3.46 9.78 -7.49
CA ILE A 569 -4.86 9.89 -7.10
C ILE A 569 -5.60 8.56 -7.31
N SER A 570 -6.59 8.31 -6.47
CA SER A 570 -7.53 7.19 -6.61
C SER A 570 -8.94 7.75 -6.77
N GLU A 571 -9.59 7.43 -7.88
CA GLU A 571 -10.94 7.90 -8.21
C GLU A 571 -12.02 6.95 -7.70
N GLY A 572 -13.04 7.46 -7.00
CA GLY A 572 -14.19 6.65 -6.59
C GLY A 572 -15.17 6.29 -7.73
N PHE A 573 -16.21 5.53 -7.41
CA PHE A 573 -17.23 5.01 -8.34
C PHE A 573 -18.48 5.89 -8.45
N GLY A 574 -18.30 7.21 -8.44
CA GLY A 574 -19.42 8.15 -8.48
C GLY A 574 -20.25 8.12 -7.20
N LEU A 575 -21.03 7.07 -6.92
CA LEU A 575 -21.90 7.00 -5.72
C LEU A 575 -21.18 6.60 -4.42
N TYR A 576 -19.96 6.08 -4.52
CA TYR A 576 -19.13 5.72 -3.39
C TYR A 576 -17.66 5.92 -3.73
N LEU A 577 -16.86 6.36 -2.75
CA LEU A 577 -15.41 6.40 -2.88
C LEU A 577 -14.82 5.02 -2.59
N ASP A 578 -15.24 4.43 -1.47
CA ASP A 578 -14.91 3.08 -1.05
C ASP A 578 -16.23 2.28 -0.88
N PRO A 579 -16.37 1.10 -1.52
CA PRO A 579 -17.59 0.29 -1.43
C PRO A 579 -17.88 -0.25 -0.03
N VAL A 580 -16.84 -0.58 0.74
CA VAL A 580 -16.98 -1.03 2.13
C VAL A 580 -17.45 0.15 2.98
N GLN A 581 -16.77 1.30 2.89
CA GLN A 581 -17.18 2.51 3.59
C GLN A 581 -18.62 2.90 3.26
N PHE A 582 -19.02 2.79 1.99
CA PHE A 582 -20.40 3.06 1.58
C PHE A 582 -21.41 2.17 2.30
N VAL A 583 -21.15 0.86 2.44
CA VAL A 583 -22.02 -0.04 3.20
C VAL A 583 -22.07 0.36 4.67
N VAL A 584 -20.92 0.69 5.27
CA VAL A 584 -20.83 1.15 6.67
C VAL A 584 -21.62 2.44 6.89
N GLU A 585 -21.39 3.45 6.06
CA GLU A 585 -22.06 4.75 6.13
C GLU A 585 -23.56 4.61 5.96
N ASN A 586 -24.03 3.79 5.02
CA ASN A 586 -25.47 3.56 4.85
C ASN A 586 -26.08 2.82 6.05
N ALA A 587 -25.38 1.84 6.63
CA ALA A 587 -25.84 1.17 7.85
C ALA A 587 -25.92 2.13 9.05
N LEU A 588 -24.92 3.01 9.21
CA LEU A 588 -24.90 4.08 10.22
C LEU A 588 -26.00 5.12 9.99
N ASN A 589 -26.17 5.56 8.75
CA ASN A 589 -27.23 6.50 8.38
C ASN A 589 -28.59 5.91 8.75
N LEU A 590 -28.86 4.65 8.40
CA LEU A 590 -30.12 3.97 8.72
C LEU A 590 -30.34 3.81 10.23
N SER A 591 -29.29 3.48 11.01
CA SER A 591 -29.40 3.39 12.47
C SER A 591 -29.74 4.74 13.10
N HIS A 592 -29.24 5.83 12.51
CA HIS A 592 -29.56 7.21 12.87
C HIS A 592 -30.82 7.74 12.16
N LYS A 593 -31.63 6.86 11.57
CA LYS A 593 -32.85 7.22 10.84
C LYS A 593 -32.62 8.30 9.78
N THR A 594 -31.55 8.14 9.02
CA THR A 594 -31.10 9.05 7.96
C THR A 594 -30.85 8.26 6.68
N VAL A 595 -31.19 8.83 5.53
CA VAL A 595 -30.73 8.37 4.21
C VAL A 595 -29.91 9.49 3.61
N ALA A 596 -28.67 9.21 3.22
CA ALA A 596 -27.82 10.17 2.52
C ALA A 596 -27.26 9.53 1.26
N LEU A 597 -27.18 10.32 0.19
CA LEU A 597 -26.58 9.91 -1.08
C LEU A 597 -25.62 11.00 -1.52
N ARG A 598 -24.45 10.59 -2.04
CA ARG A 598 -23.48 11.51 -2.60
C ARG A 598 -22.97 10.95 -3.92
N TYR A 599 -22.82 11.83 -4.91
CA TYR A 599 -22.13 11.57 -6.16
C TYR A 599 -20.84 12.39 -6.20
N TYR A 600 -19.71 11.71 -6.20
CA TYR A 600 -18.36 12.25 -6.16
C TYR A 600 -17.79 12.46 -7.58
N ASN A 601 -16.95 13.48 -7.73
CA ASN A 601 -16.20 13.77 -8.95
C ASN A 601 -17.04 13.78 -10.25
N VAL A 602 -18.12 14.55 -10.25
CA VAL A 602 -19.04 14.73 -11.39
C VAL A 602 -18.25 15.10 -12.64
N ALA A 603 -18.32 14.24 -13.66
CA ALA A 603 -17.67 14.43 -14.95
C ALA A 603 -16.16 14.77 -14.87
N GLY A 604 -15.45 14.27 -13.84
CA GLY A 604 -14.01 14.51 -13.71
C GLY A 604 -13.62 15.92 -13.25
N THR A 605 -14.58 16.70 -12.73
CA THR A 605 -14.37 18.11 -12.35
C THR A 605 -14.00 18.32 -10.87
N LEU A 606 -13.75 17.24 -10.13
CA LEU A 606 -13.58 17.24 -8.67
C LEU A 606 -14.78 17.86 -7.91
N THR A 607 -15.94 17.95 -8.57
CA THR A 607 -17.17 18.43 -7.98
C THR A 607 -17.95 17.27 -7.38
N SER A 608 -18.42 17.40 -6.15
CA SER A 608 -19.21 16.39 -5.46
C SER A 608 -20.58 16.97 -5.08
N ILE A 609 -21.65 16.24 -5.38
CA ILE A 609 -23.04 16.61 -5.06
C ILE A 609 -23.58 15.62 -4.05
N GLY A 610 -24.20 16.10 -2.98
CA GLY A 610 -24.79 15.26 -1.95
C GLY A 610 -26.18 15.73 -1.55
N GLY A 611 -26.99 14.80 -1.08
CA GLY A 611 -28.30 15.06 -0.50
C GLY A 611 -28.60 14.09 0.63
N GLY A 612 -29.42 14.50 1.58
CA GLY A 612 -29.81 13.64 2.68
C GLY A 612 -31.17 13.99 3.27
N TYR A 613 -31.79 12.99 3.89
CA TYR A 613 -33.05 13.11 4.58
C TYR A 613 -33.01 12.34 5.90
N SER A 614 -33.25 13.02 7.02
CA SER A 614 -33.45 12.39 8.32
C SER A 614 -34.94 12.30 8.66
N PHE A 615 -35.35 11.14 9.17
CA PHE A 615 -36.72 10.80 9.54
C PHE A 615 -36.84 10.56 11.05
N GLY A 616 -37.92 11.03 11.67
CA GLY A 616 -38.09 11.02 13.12
C GLY A 616 -38.93 12.21 13.61
N PRO A 617 -38.93 12.49 14.93
CA PRO A 617 -39.60 13.67 15.50
C PRO A 617 -39.02 14.97 14.95
N SER A 618 -37.69 15.05 14.85
CA SER A 618 -36.98 16.10 14.11
C SER A 618 -36.64 15.59 12.71
N ARG A 619 -37.11 16.29 11.68
CA ARG A 619 -36.87 15.92 10.27
C ARG A 619 -35.89 16.90 9.66
N SER A 620 -34.97 16.44 8.82
CA SER A 620 -34.08 17.33 8.08
C SER A 620 -33.94 16.90 6.62
N LYS A 621 -33.84 17.89 5.73
CA LYS A 621 -33.50 17.76 4.32
C LYS A 621 -32.22 18.54 4.10
N ALA A 622 -31.19 17.92 3.53
CA ALA A 622 -29.93 18.56 3.22
C ALA A 622 -29.56 18.39 1.76
N ALA A 623 -28.94 19.41 1.18
CA ALA A 623 -28.25 19.35 -0.10
C ALA A 623 -26.86 19.99 0.08
N SER A 624 -25.85 19.41 -0.55
CA SER A 624 -24.48 19.91 -0.49
C SER A 624 -23.82 19.82 -1.86
N LEU A 625 -23.00 20.81 -2.19
CA LEU A 625 -22.15 20.85 -3.36
C LEU A 625 -20.74 21.23 -2.91
N THR A 626 -19.73 20.43 -3.23
CA THR A 626 -18.31 20.76 -3.01
C THR A 626 -17.64 20.85 -4.38
N PHE A 627 -16.84 21.89 -4.62
CA PHE A 627 -16.22 22.13 -5.92
C PHE A 627 -14.93 22.98 -5.80
N PRO A 628 -14.02 22.90 -6.77
CA PRO A 628 -12.85 23.77 -6.80
C PRO A 628 -13.20 25.15 -7.39
N LEU A 629 -13.08 26.21 -6.58
CA LEU A 629 -13.11 27.60 -7.04
C LEU A 629 -11.68 28.10 -7.27
N GLY A 630 -11.21 28.05 -8.52
CA GLY A 630 -9.80 28.27 -8.83
C GLY A 630 -8.94 27.17 -8.21
N SER A 631 -8.03 27.53 -7.31
CA SER A 631 -7.25 26.60 -6.49
C SER A 631 -7.89 26.30 -5.13
N TRP A 632 -9.00 26.95 -4.76
CA TRP A 632 -9.54 26.84 -3.41
C TRP A 632 -10.72 25.86 -3.35
N PRO A 633 -10.73 24.94 -2.37
CA PRO A 633 -11.91 24.17 -2.02
C PRO A 633 -13.06 25.10 -1.59
N ALA A 634 -14.19 24.98 -2.28
CA ALA A 634 -15.42 25.68 -1.96
C ALA A 634 -16.55 24.68 -1.70
N ALA A 635 -17.47 25.04 -0.82
CA ALA A 635 -18.66 24.25 -0.55
C ALA A 635 -19.88 25.14 -0.41
N LEU A 636 -21.00 24.66 -0.94
CA LEU A 636 -22.34 25.20 -0.75
C LEU A 636 -23.17 24.16 -0.01
N ARG A 637 -23.89 24.57 1.03
CA ARG A 637 -24.81 23.69 1.76
C ARG A 637 -26.16 24.37 1.90
N TYR A 638 -27.21 23.58 1.77
CA TYR A 638 -28.57 23.97 2.10
C TYR A 638 -29.17 22.91 3.02
N GLN A 639 -29.81 23.34 4.09
CA GLN A 639 -30.47 22.44 5.03
C GLN A 639 -31.80 23.03 5.48
N SER A 640 -32.85 22.21 5.48
CA SER A 640 -34.17 22.55 6.02
C SER A 640 -34.52 21.54 7.09
N GLN A 641 -34.83 22.00 8.30
CA GLN A 641 -35.05 21.16 9.46
C GLN A 641 -36.34 21.57 10.19
N ALA A 642 -37.08 20.58 10.69
CA ALA A 642 -38.04 20.76 11.76
C ALA A 642 -37.38 20.29 13.05
N ILE A 643 -37.14 21.21 13.99
CA ILE A 643 -36.41 20.99 15.23
C ILE A 643 -37.43 20.98 16.36
N HIS A 644 -37.53 19.88 17.09
CA HIS A 644 -38.27 19.81 18.35
C HIS A 644 -37.28 19.70 19.51
N THR A 645 -37.38 20.61 20.48
CA THR A 645 -36.45 20.70 21.60
C THR A 645 -37.22 20.71 22.92
N LYS A 646 -36.85 19.79 23.82
CA LYS A 646 -37.27 19.76 25.22
C LYS A 646 -36.11 20.19 26.11
N LEU A 647 -36.30 21.26 26.86
CA LEU A 647 -35.31 21.76 27.80
C LEU A 647 -35.43 20.95 29.09
N GLY A 648 -34.49 20.06 29.33
CA GLY A 648 -34.47 19.24 30.54
C GLY A 648 -33.80 19.92 31.74
N TRP A 649 -33.27 21.14 31.56
CA TRP A 649 -32.35 21.75 32.50
C TRP A 649 -32.29 23.28 32.33
N GLY A 650 -31.92 23.97 33.40
CA GLY A 650 -31.71 25.42 33.43
C GLY A 650 -32.92 26.26 33.84
N THR A 651 -32.82 27.59 33.72
CA THR A 651 -33.93 28.53 34.03
C THR A 651 -35.22 28.22 33.27
N HIS A 652 -35.11 27.63 32.09
CA HIS A 652 -36.25 27.23 31.26
C HIS A 652 -36.54 25.72 31.25
N ALA A 653 -36.03 24.97 32.23
CA ALA A 653 -36.30 23.53 32.37
C ALA A 653 -37.80 23.22 32.37
N GLY A 654 -38.18 22.18 31.65
CA GLY A 654 -39.58 21.76 31.46
C GLY A 654 -40.30 22.44 30.29
N SER A 655 -39.71 23.47 29.67
CA SER A 655 -40.26 24.08 28.45
C SER A 655 -39.89 23.28 27.20
N GLU A 656 -40.80 23.27 26.24
CA GLU A 656 -40.66 22.61 24.94
C GLU A 656 -40.97 23.60 23.83
N TYR A 657 -40.24 23.53 22.72
CA TYR A 657 -40.54 24.32 21.53
C TYR A 657 -40.24 23.52 20.25
N SER A 658 -40.99 23.84 19.20
CA SER A 658 -40.71 23.37 17.84
C SER A 658 -40.52 24.53 16.87
N GLN A 659 -39.54 24.42 15.98
CA GLN A 659 -39.26 25.41 14.96
C GLN A 659 -38.86 24.79 13.63
N ALA A 660 -39.29 25.39 12.54
CA ALA A 660 -38.77 25.16 11.20
C ALA A 660 -37.57 26.08 10.96
N ARG A 661 -36.44 25.51 10.55
CA ARG A 661 -35.21 26.25 10.24
C ARG A 661 -34.72 25.92 8.85
N LYS A 662 -34.35 26.95 8.08
CA LYS A 662 -33.72 26.82 6.75
C LYS A 662 -32.39 27.54 6.76
N ASP A 663 -31.32 26.81 6.49
CA ASP A 663 -29.95 27.31 6.44
C ASP A 663 -29.41 27.16 5.01
N ALA A 664 -28.74 28.19 4.51
CA ALA A 664 -27.92 28.13 3.31
C ALA A 664 -26.54 28.69 3.65
N SER A 665 -25.46 28.01 3.28
CA SER A 665 -24.11 28.51 3.53
C SER A 665 -23.19 28.28 2.34
N PHE A 666 -22.29 29.22 2.16
CA PHE A 666 -21.16 29.15 1.24
C PHE A 666 -19.87 29.29 2.03
N SER A 667 -18.95 28.36 1.86
CA SER A 667 -17.68 28.34 2.58
C SER A 667 -16.51 28.09 1.63
N ILE A 668 -15.41 28.79 1.86
CA ILE A 668 -14.13 28.56 1.18
C ILE A 668 -13.09 28.22 2.25
N SER A 669 -12.19 27.28 1.94
CA SER A 669 -11.03 26.98 2.79
C SER A 669 -9.72 27.24 2.04
N VAL A 670 -8.81 27.97 2.67
CA VAL A 670 -7.51 28.32 2.12
C VAL A 670 -6.43 27.72 3.02
N PRO A 671 -5.76 26.64 2.60
CA PRO A 671 -4.60 26.12 3.32
C PRO A 671 -3.46 27.14 3.35
N ILE A 672 -2.93 27.43 4.54
CA ILE A 672 -1.79 28.32 4.77
C ILE A 672 -0.64 27.47 5.35
N GLY A 673 0.41 27.23 4.55
CA GLY A 673 1.60 26.47 4.97
C GLY A 673 1.43 24.94 4.90
N GLY A 674 2.11 24.18 5.77
CA GLY A 674 2.00 22.72 5.85
C GLY A 674 0.92 22.20 6.82
N HIS A 675 0.53 23.02 7.80
CA HIS A 675 -0.24 22.57 8.97
C HIS A 675 -1.48 23.41 9.27
N SER A 676 -1.67 24.56 8.60
CA SER A 676 -2.73 25.51 8.95
C SER A 676 -3.66 25.82 7.77
N ALA A 677 -4.89 26.23 8.03
CA ALA A 677 -5.87 26.63 7.03
C ALA A 677 -6.77 27.73 7.59
N VAL A 678 -7.25 28.60 6.71
CA VAL A 678 -8.23 29.64 7.04
C VAL A 678 -9.48 29.42 6.21
N GLY A 679 -10.61 29.24 6.88
CA GLY A 679 -11.92 29.15 6.29
C GLY A 679 -12.69 30.46 6.41
N LEU A 680 -13.43 30.81 5.37
CA LEU A 680 -14.42 31.89 5.39
C LEU A 680 -15.79 31.30 5.08
N THR A 681 -16.80 31.66 5.86
CA THR A 681 -18.17 31.19 5.68
C THR A 681 -19.15 32.35 5.66
N LEU A 682 -20.01 32.38 4.65
CA LEU A 682 -21.19 33.21 4.58
C LEU A 682 -22.42 32.31 4.73
N GLY A 683 -23.24 32.57 5.74
CA GLY A 683 -24.47 31.85 6.02
C GLY A 683 -25.69 32.76 5.93
N TYR A 684 -26.81 32.19 5.49
CA TYR A 684 -28.14 32.75 5.62
C TYR A 684 -29.01 31.72 6.33
N SER A 685 -29.79 32.16 7.31
CA SER A 685 -30.60 31.27 8.13
C SER A 685 -31.93 31.90 8.46
N GLN A 686 -33.01 31.17 8.23
CA GLN A 686 -34.38 31.58 8.56
C GLN A 686 -34.95 30.61 9.61
N SER A 687 -35.36 31.15 10.76
CA SER A 687 -36.05 30.44 11.83
C SER A 687 -37.52 30.87 11.86
N GLN A 688 -38.42 29.90 11.89
CA GLN A 688 -39.84 30.10 12.14
C GLN A 688 -40.31 29.15 13.23
N VAL A 689 -40.79 29.70 14.33
CA VAL A 689 -41.29 28.94 15.47
C VAL A 689 -42.71 28.47 15.18
N GLU A 690 -42.95 27.18 15.39
CA GLU A 690 -44.23 26.53 15.11
C GLU A 690 -45.10 26.43 16.38
N ASP A 691 -44.48 26.03 17.49
CA ASP A 691 -45.16 25.87 18.77
C ASP A 691 -44.19 26.09 19.94
N ILE A 692 -44.68 26.65 21.05
CA ILE A 692 -43.94 26.81 22.29
C ILE A 692 -44.86 26.41 23.44
N SER A 693 -44.51 25.33 24.13
CA SER A 693 -45.13 24.94 25.39
C SER A 693 -44.18 25.30 26.53
N THR A 694 -44.40 26.45 27.15
CA THR A 694 -43.54 26.93 28.24
C THR A 694 -44.23 26.92 29.60
N THR A 695 -43.48 26.50 30.62
CA THR A 695 -43.83 26.61 32.04
C THR A 695 -43.03 27.71 32.74
N THR A 696 -42.12 28.39 32.03
CA THR A 696 -41.08 29.29 32.56
C THR A 696 -41.05 30.66 31.88
N GLY A 697 -41.95 30.91 30.93
CA GLY A 697 -41.99 32.16 30.16
C GLY A 697 -40.94 32.24 29.04
N LEU A 698 -40.46 31.10 28.53
CA LEU A 698 -39.50 31.03 27.44
C LEU A 698 -40.04 31.74 26.18
N VAL A 699 -39.24 32.64 25.60
CA VAL A 699 -39.52 33.29 24.31
C VAL A 699 -38.48 32.82 23.31
N VAL A 700 -38.94 32.25 22.20
CA VAL A 700 -38.12 31.89 21.04
C VAL A 700 -38.61 32.75 19.87
N PRO A 701 -37.79 33.65 19.33
CA PRO A 701 -38.23 34.55 18.25
C PRO A 701 -38.14 33.87 16.87
N ASP A 702 -39.03 34.29 15.97
CA ASP A 702 -38.80 34.16 14.54
C ASP A 702 -37.65 35.07 14.13
N GLY A 703 -36.87 34.70 13.11
CA GLY A 703 -35.81 35.58 12.64
C GLY A 703 -35.11 35.11 11.38
N ASP A 704 -34.69 36.09 10.59
CA ASP A 704 -33.88 35.91 9.40
C ASP A 704 -32.48 36.47 9.67
N TYR A 705 -31.46 35.62 9.67
CA TYR A 705 -30.12 35.99 10.07
C TYR A 705 -29.10 35.75 8.96
N VAL A 706 -28.13 36.66 8.87
CA VAL A 706 -26.91 36.50 8.06
C VAL A 706 -25.75 36.23 9.00
N THR A 707 -24.91 35.25 8.68
CA THR A 707 -23.71 34.91 9.44
C THR A 707 -22.48 35.12 8.59
N LEU A 708 -21.51 35.87 9.10
CA LEU A 708 -20.15 35.94 8.56
C LEU A 708 -19.21 35.30 9.57
N ALA A 709 -18.49 34.25 9.17
CA ALA A 709 -17.57 33.54 10.06
C ALA A 709 -16.19 33.35 9.42
N ALA A 710 -15.16 33.48 10.25
CA ALA A 710 -13.78 33.14 9.91
C ALA A 710 -13.30 32.04 10.85
N THR A 711 -12.73 30.99 10.27
CA THR A 711 -12.20 29.83 11.01
C THR A 711 -10.71 29.71 10.72
N VAL A 712 -9.88 29.62 11.76
CA VAL A 712 -8.47 29.26 11.66
C VAL A 712 -8.31 27.86 12.23
N GLN A 713 -7.68 26.97 11.48
CA GLN A 713 -7.35 25.63 11.92
C GLN A 713 -5.85 25.40 11.75
N THR A 714 -5.21 24.75 12.73
CA THR A 714 -3.81 24.34 12.66
C THR A 714 -3.62 23.00 13.35
N GLY A 715 -2.65 22.20 12.91
CA GLY A 715 -2.38 20.92 13.57
C GLY A 715 -1.00 20.34 13.29
N LEU A 716 -0.43 19.71 14.32
CA LEU A 716 0.81 18.95 14.25
C LEU A 716 0.46 17.46 14.11
N PRO A 717 0.82 16.78 13.01
CA PRO A 717 0.57 15.36 12.87
C PRO A 717 1.33 14.58 13.94
N GLY A 718 0.79 13.45 14.39
CA GLY A 718 1.51 12.61 15.33
C GLY A 718 2.53 11.69 14.64
N ASN A 719 3.38 11.11 15.47
CA ASN A 719 4.59 10.42 15.06
C ASN A 719 4.51 8.90 15.25
N THR A 720 3.33 8.34 15.51
CA THR A 720 3.16 6.89 15.67
C THR A 720 1.94 6.36 14.95
N THR A 721 1.90 5.04 14.73
CA THR A 721 0.74 4.30 14.21
C THR A 721 -0.57 4.58 14.91
N TRP A 722 -0.57 4.96 16.21
CA TRP A 722 -1.80 5.22 16.97
C TRP A 722 -2.14 6.69 17.19
N THR A 723 -1.21 7.59 16.83
CA THR A 723 -1.35 9.02 17.08
C THR A 723 -1.30 9.84 15.80
N GLN A 724 -1.48 9.26 14.62
CA GLN A 724 -1.34 9.96 13.33
C GLN A 724 -2.08 11.32 13.27
N GLU A 725 -3.28 11.43 13.87
CA GLU A 725 -4.04 12.69 13.97
C GLU A 725 -3.34 13.80 14.77
N GLY A 726 -2.49 13.42 15.72
CA GLY A 726 -1.65 14.31 16.51
C GLY A 726 -2.41 15.38 17.31
N THR A 727 -1.97 16.61 17.18
CA THR A 727 -2.56 17.78 17.85
C THR A 727 -3.27 18.66 16.82
N SER A 728 -4.48 19.12 17.11
CA SER A 728 -5.20 20.09 16.31
C SER A 728 -5.79 21.20 17.18
N LEU A 729 -5.82 22.40 16.62
CA LEU A 729 -6.44 23.59 17.20
C LEU A 729 -7.31 24.22 16.12
N GLN A 730 -8.55 24.54 16.47
CA GLN A 730 -9.50 25.25 15.63
C GLN A 730 -10.06 26.41 16.43
N ALA A 731 -10.10 27.59 15.82
CA ALA A 731 -10.72 28.78 16.37
C ALA A 731 -11.64 29.39 15.32
N THR A 732 -12.88 29.69 15.67
CA THR A 732 -13.86 30.32 14.80
C THR A 732 -14.38 31.57 15.48
N ALA A 733 -14.43 32.67 14.76
CA ALA A 733 -15.13 33.88 15.16
C ALA A 733 -16.25 34.14 14.14
N ALA A 734 -17.43 34.51 14.62
CA ALA A 734 -18.58 34.78 13.77
C ALA A 734 -19.34 36.02 14.23
N VAL A 735 -19.96 36.70 13.27
CA VAL A 735 -20.92 37.77 13.51
C VAL A 735 -22.24 37.35 12.88
N LEU A 736 -23.27 37.32 13.70
CA LEU A 736 -24.66 37.10 13.31
C LEU A 736 -25.33 38.49 13.20
N VAL A 737 -26.08 38.74 12.14
CA VAL A 737 -26.80 39.99 11.93
C VAL A 737 -28.25 39.67 11.62
N ASP A 738 -29.19 40.32 12.29
CA ASP A 738 -30.61 40.25 11.94
C ASP A 738 -30.84 41.01 10.62
N ARG A 739 -31.53 40.37 9.68
CA ARG A 739 -31.79 40.94 8.36
C ARG A 739 -32.83 42.07 8.40
N GLN A 740 -33.79 41.99 9.32
CA GLN A 740 -34.87 42.95 9.47
C GLN A 740 -34.42 44.18 10.27
N ASP A 741 -33.48 44.00 11.20
CA ASP A 741 -32.78 45.09 11.88
C ASP A 741 -31.26 44.89 11.85
N LEU A 742 -30.60 45.52 10.88
CA LEU A 742 -29.14 45.44 10.72
C LEU A 742 -28.35 46.03 11.91
N ALA A 743 -29.00 46.81 12.79
CA ALA A 743 -28.38 47.28 14.03
C ALA A 743 -28.29 46.17 15.08
N GLU A 744 -29.17 45.16 15.01
CA GLU A 744 -29.10 43.96 15.85
C GLU A 744 -28.08 42.97 15.29
N ASN A 745 -26.89 42.99 15.90
CA ASN A 745 -25.81 42.05 15.59
C ASN A 745 -25.23 41.44 16.87
N TYR A 746 -24.76 40.21 16.73
CA TYR A 746 -24.26 39.39 17.83
C TYR A 746 -22.95 38.74 17.44
N ALA A 747 -21.91 39.01 18.22
CA ALA A 747 -20.63 38.33 18.07
C ALA A 747 -20.64 36.97 18.78
N SER A 748 -19.97 35.98 18.19
CA SER A 748 -19.68 34.70 18.84
C SER A 748 -18.30 34.19 18.49
N TRP A 749 -17.75 33.34 19.34
CA TRP A 749 -16.52 32.61 19.06
C TRP A 749 -16.57 31.19 19.60
N GLN A 750 -15.80 30.31 18.98
CA GLN A 750 -15.62 28.94 19.40
C GLN A 750 -14.16 28.53 19.22
N ILE A 751 -13.59 27.87 20.21
CA ILE A 751 -12.26 27.28 20.16
C ILE A 751 -12.38 25.80 20.48
N ARG A 752 -11.67 24.96 19.74
CA ARG A 752 -11.54 23.52 19.99
C ARG A 752 -10.07 23.14 19.85
N ALA A 753 -9.49 22.55 20.89
CA ALA A 753 -8.16 21.99 20.92
C ALA A 753 -8.25 20.48 21.18
N ARG A 754 -7.54 19.68 20.40
CA ARG A 754 -7.48 18.23 20.55
C ARG A 754 -6.03 17.77 20.48
N ASN A 755 -5.63 16.87 21.36
CA ASN A 755 -4.30 16.25 21.35
C ASN A 755 -4.43 14.74 21.53
N LEU A 756 -3.69 13.98 20.73
CA LEU A 756 -3.44 12.55 20.91
C LEU A 756 -1.95 12.33 21.22
N SER A 757 -1.67 11.70 22.35
CA SER A 757 -0.31 11.43 22.83
C SER A 757 -0.13 9.95 23.17
N TYR A 758 0.95 9.35 22.67
CA TYR A 758 1.32 7.98 23.00
C TYR A 758 2.19 7.97 24.25
N LEU A 759 1.76 7.23 25.29
CA LEU A 759 2.45 7.18 26.58
C LEU A 759 3.39 5.98 26.73
N GLY A 760 3.50 5.13 25.70
CA GLY A 760 4.23 3.87 25.79
C GLY A 760 3.33 2.69 26.18
N ALA A 761 3.84 1.47 25.96
CA ALA A 761 3.17 0.22 26.29
C ALA A 761 1.68 0.17 25.87
N GLY A 762 1.35 0.64 24.65
CA GLY A 762 -0.01 0.59 24.11
C GLY A 762 -1.02 1.51 24.79
N PHE A 763 -0.57 2.47 25.59
CA PHE A 763 -1.42 3.51 26.17
C PHE A 763 -1.43 4.77 25.30
N VAL A 764 -2.62 5.26 24.97
CA VAL A 764 -2.82 6.52 24.24
C VAL A 764 -3.75 7.40 25.05
N VAL A 765 -3.39 8.67 25.23
CA VAL A 765 -4.26 9.68 25.81
C VAL A 765 -4.79 10.57 24.71
N ARG A 766 -6.11 10.77 24.71
CA ARG A 766 -6.78 11.81 23.95
C ARG A 766 -7.31 12.85 24.93
N LEU A 767 -6.93 14.10 24.70
CA LEU A 767 -7.49 15.26 25.39
C LEU A 767 -8.18 16.14 24.36
N GLU A 768 -9.44 16.46 24.60
CA GLU A 768 -10.20 17.43 23.82
C GLU A 768 -10.75 18.52 24.75
N ILE A 769 -10.51 19.77 24.41
CA ILE A 769 -11.01 20.93 25.13
C ILE A 769 -11.71 21.83 24.12
N SER A 770 -12.91 22.26 24.44
CA SER A 770 -13.69 23.18 23.63
C SER A 770 -14.28 24.27 24.52
N ALA A 771 -14.33 25.48 23.98
CA ALA A 771 -14.96 26.61 24.63
C ALA A 771 -15.72 27.40 23.57
N ALA A 772 -16.90 27.89 23.90
CA ALA A 772 -17.69 28.71 23.02
C ALA A 772 -18.37 29.83 23.81
N TRP A 773 -18.56 30.96 23.15
CA TRP A 773 -19.23 32.13 23.71
C TRP A 773 -20.06 32.83 22.63
N THR A 774 -21.20 33.39 23.04
CA THR A 774 -22.01 34.29 22.23
C THR A 774 -22.37 35.53 23.05
N GLN A 775 -22.54 36.65 22.37
CA GLN A 775 -22.86 37.93 23.00
C GLN A 775 -24.18 37.89 23.76
N HIS A 776 -24.23 38.58 24.90
CA HIS A 776 -25.46 38.74 25.66
C HIS A 776 -26.58 39.34 24.80
N GLY A 777 -27.79 38.81 24.95
CA GLY A 777 -28.94 39.20 24.13
C GLY A 777 -29.06 38.45 22.80
N THR A 778 -28.13 37.51 22.50
CA THR A 778 -28.29 36.61 21.34
C THR A 778 -29.64 35.87 21.43
N PRO A 779 -30.41 35.80 20.33
CA PRO A 779 -31.70 35.09 20.26
C PRO A 779 -31.61 33.65 20.78
N PHE A 780 -32.61 33.20 21.52
CA PHE A 780 -32.55 31.93 22.26
C PHE A 780 -32.31 30.71 21.34
N ASP A 781 -32.86 30.70 20.13
CA ASP A 781 -32.64 29.62 19.15
C ASP A 781 -31.21 29.57 18.60
N ARG A 782 -30.44 30.67 18.77
CA ARG A 782 -29.06 30.89 18.32
C ARG A 782 -28.02 30.77 19.44
N ARG A 783 -28.45 30.62 20.69
CA ARG A 783 -27.55 30.38 21.83
C ARG A 783 -26.85 29.04 21.74
N LEU A 784 -25.74 28.91 22.45
CA LEU A 784 -24.88 27.73 22.43
C LEU A 784 -25.59 26.56 23.07
N ARG A 785 -25.40 25.37 22.50
CA ARG A 785 -26.00 24.12 22.98
C ARG A 785 -24.92 23.14 23.40
N LEU A 786 -25.20 22.37 24.45
CA LEU A 786 -24.33 21.33 24.98
C LEU A 786 -25.23 20.16 25.44
N GLY A 787 -24.82 18.90 25.25
CA GLY A 787 -25.63 17.72 25.61
C GLY A 787 -26.70 17.30 24.59
N GLY A 788 -27.52 16.29 24.91
CA GLY A 788 -28.59 15.75 24.04
C GLY A 788 -28.14 14.82 22.90
N GLY A 789 -26.86 14.80 22.53
CA GLY A 789 -26.32 14.03 21.39
C GLY A 789 -25.23 12.99 21.75
N GLY A 790 -25.06 12.66 23.03
CA GLY A 790 -24.02 11.73 23.52
C GLY A 790 -22.84 12.40 24.23
N GLU A 791 -22.70 13.73 24.12
CA GLU A 791 -21.83 14.55 24.98
C GLU A 791 -22.40 14.57 26.41
N LEU A 792 -21.52 14.41 27.41
CA LEU A 792 -21.88 14.24 28.83
C LEU A 792 -22.64 12.95 29.13
N GLY A 793 -22.44 11.91 28.31
CA GLY A 793 -23.13 10.61 28.40
C GLY A 793 -24.47 10.59 27.66
N ALA A 794 -24.87 9.41 27.17
CA ALA A 794 -26.12 9.30 26.41
C ALA A 794 -27.34 9.49 27.32
N GLY A 795 -28.33 10.23 26.82
CA GLY A 795 -29.52 10.60 27.59
C GLY A 795 -29.39 11.85 28.46
N SER A 796 -28.24 12.54 28.44
CA SER A 796 -28.11 13.86 29.07
C SER A 796 -29.07 14.89 28.44
N PRO A 797 -29.75 15.73 29.25
CA PRO A 797 -30.64 16.76 28.74
C PRO A 797 -29.89 17.79 27.89
N MET A 798 -30.63 18.56 27.11
CA MET A 798 -30.04 19.65 26.32
C MET A 798 -29.86 20.89 27.21
N PHE A 799 -28.64 21.42 27.21
CA PHE A 799 -28.25 22.64 27.91
C PHE A 799 -28.12 23.77 26.90
N VAL A 800 -28.63 24.96 27.21
CA VAL A 800 -28.58 26.15 26.35
C VAL A 800 -28.04 27.34 27.14
N GLY A 801 -27.07 28.07 26.58
CA GLY A 801 -26.46 29.19 27.30
C GLY A 801 -25.64 30.12 26.41
N GLU A 802 -25.11 31.18 27.02
CA GLU A 802 -24.29 32.19 26.37
C GLU A 802 -22.80 31.83 26.34
N MET A 803 -22.33 30.98 27.26
CA MET A 803 -20.96 30.45 27.25
C MET A 803 -20.93 29.00 27.69
N ASN A 804 -20.05 28.21 27.10
CA ASN A 804 -19.72 26.89 27.62
C ASN A 804 -18.23 26.59 27.49
N VAL A 805 -17.76 25.71 28.36
CA VAL A 805 -16.45 25.07 28.29
C VAL A 805 -16.68 23.58 28.50
N HIS A 806 -16.12 22.75 27.64
CA HIS A 806 -16.24 21.31 27.69
C HIS A 806 -14.87 20.67 27.46
N SER A 807 -14.52 19.68 28.28
CA SER A 807 -13.28 18.91 28.21
C SER A 807 -13.60 17.43 28.28
N ASN A 808 -12.98 16.65 27.39
CA ASN A 808 -13.02 15.19 27.40
C ASN A 808 -11.60 14.63 27.46
N LEU A 809 -11.29 13.92 28.54
CA LEU A 809 -10.05 13.19 28.71
C LEU A 809 -10.32 11.70 28.55
N GLU A 810 -9.80 11.08 27.51
CA GLU A 810 -9.97 9.66 27.19
C GLU A 810 -8.61 8.95 27.23
N LEU A 811 -8.48 7.97 28.14
CA LEU A 811 -7.33 7.07 28.23
C LEU A 811 -7.68 5.76 27.52
N ARG A 812 -6.88 5.39 26.52
CA ARG A 812 -7.03 4.16 25.73
C ARG A 812 -5.90 3.19 26.01
N ARG A 813 -6.23 1.91 26.07
CA ARG A 813 -5.28 0.80 26.15
C ARG A 813 -5.54 -0.19 25.02
N TYR A 814 -4.59 -0.31 24.10
CA TYR A 814 -4.61 -1.26 23.00
C TYR A 814 -4.07 -2.62 23.43
N PHE A 815 -4.86 -3.68 23.27
CA PHE A 815 -4.44 -5.06 23.51
C PHE A 815 -3.95 -5.72 22.23
N THR A 816 -4.54 -5.36 21.09
CA THR A 816 -4.08 -5.66 19.74
C THR A 816 -4.17 -4.39 18.88
N HIS A 817 -3.82 -4.44 17.60
CA HIS A 817 -4.08 -3.32 16.69
C HIS A 817 -5.59 -3.05 16.51
N ASP A 818 -6.42 -4.06 16.76
CA ASP A 818 -7.86 -4.03 16.48
C ASP A 818 -8.72 -3.94 17.75
N LEU A 819 -8.20 -4.25 18.94
CA LEU A 819 -8.95 -4.27 20.20
C LEU A 819 -8.39 -3.25 21.21
N GLU A 820 -9.24 -2.33 21.66
CA GLU A 820 -8.91 -1.34 22.69
C GLU A 820 -9.95 -1.30 23.81
N ALA A 821 -9.49 -1.07 25.05
CA ALA A 821 -10.32 -0.55 26.13
C ALA A 821 -10.10 0.95 26.27
N HIS A 822 -11.14 1.68 26.66
CA HIS A 822 -11.04 3.11 26.94
C HIS A 822 -11.80 3.47 28.20
N VAL A 823 -11.30 4.48 28.89
CA VAL A 823 -11.98 5.17 30.00
C VAL A 823 -11.95 6.65 29.67
N ASN A 824 -13.10 7.30 29.72
CA ASN A 824 -13.22 8.73 29.50
C ASN A 824 -13.80 9.45 30.72
N TYR A 825 -13.34 10.66 30.93
CA TYR A 825 -13.85 11.60 31.91
C TYR A 825 -14.15 12.92 31.22
N GLU A 826 -15.42 13.32 31.27
CA GLU A 826 -15.93 14.53 30.65
C GLU A 826 -16.30 15.53 31.74
N VAL A 827 -15.88 16.77 31.53
CA VAL A 827 -16.24 17.91 32.38
C VAL A 827 -16.76 19.01 31.48
N ALA A 828 -17.92 19.54 31.80
CA ALA A 828 -18.41 20.75 31.18
C ALA A 828 -18.84 21.78 32.20
N LYS A 829 -18.77 23.04 31.82
CA LYS A 829 -19.36 24.15 32.53
C LYS A 829 -20.13 25.01 31.56
N ILE A 830 -21.36 25.34 31.90
CA ILE A 830 -22.22 26.20 31.09
C ILE A 830 -22.69 27.40 31.92
N TRP A 831 -22.77 28.55 31.25
CA TRP A 831 -23.29 29.80 31.79
C TRP A 831 -24.49 30.20 30.94
N GLU A 832 -25.66 30.31 31.56
CA GLU A 832 -26.89 30.72 30.88
C GLU A 832 -26.86 32.20 30.48
N ASP A 833 -26.27 33.03 31.36
CA ASP A 833 -26.03 34.45 31.19
C ASP A 833 -24.60 34.77 31.64
N VAL A 834 -23.81 35.39 30.76
CA VAL A 834 -22.40 35.71 31.05
C VAL A 834 -22.27 36.94 31.96
N SER A 835 -23.31 37.76 32.08
CA SER A 835 -23.35 38.90 33.00
C SER A 835 -23.55 38.48 34.46
N ASP A 836 -24.09 37.27 34.69
CA ASP A 836 -24.19 36.62 36.00
C ASP A 836 -23.31 35.37 36.09
N CYS A 837 -22.00 35.59 36.23
CA CYS A 837 -21.01 34.52 36.39
C CYS A 837 -21.25 33.61 37.62
N ALA A 838 -22.12 33.99 38.56
CA ALA A 838 -22.45 33.17 39.73
C ALA A 838 -23.44 32.05 39.38
N HIS A 839 -24.35 32.27 38.42
CA HIS A 839 -25.25 31.26 37.88
C HIS A 839 -24.56 30.43 36.80
N SER A 840 -23.76 29.48 37.25
CA SER A 840 -23.06 28.53 36.39
C SER A 840 -23.12 27.13 36.98
N HIS A 841 -23.09 26.12 36.11
CA HIS A 841 -23.19 24.75 36.56
C HIS A 841 -22.09 23.87 35.97
N SER A 842 -21.50 23.04 36.82
CA SER A 842 -20.45 22.09 36.46
C SER A 842 -21.05 20.69 36.30
N LEU A 843 -20.85 20.11 35.12
CA LEU A 843 -21.34 18.80 34.73
C LEU A 843 -20.16 17.85 34.59
N HIS A 844 -20.30 16.67 35.16
CA HIS A 844 -19.26 15.63 35.13
C HIS A 844 -19.86 14.33 34.61
N SER A 845 -19.15 13.63 33.74
CA SER A 845 -19.52 12.30 33.27
C SER A 845 -18.30 11.41 33.21
N VAL A 846 -18.52 10.13 33.48
CA VAL A 846 -17.49 9.09 33.34
C VAL A 846 -18.01 8.00 32.43
N GLY A 847 -17.15 7.48 31.56
CA GLY A 847 -17.46 6.35 30.71
C GLY A 847 -16.32 5.34 30.68
N ALA A 848 -16.68 4.10 30.38
CA ALA A 848 -15.75 3.03 30.13
C ALA A 848 -16.31 2.11 29.05
N GLY A 849 -15.44 1.57 28.20
CA GLY A 849 -15.88 0.75 27.08
C GLY A 849 -14.77 -0.03 26.41
N LEU A 850 -15.21 -0.87 25.47
CA LEU A 850 -14.37 -1.66 24.58
C LEU A 850 -14.69 -1.27 23.14
N SER A 851 -13.66 -1.15 22.31
CA SER A 851 -13.83 -1.02 20.86
C SER A 851 -13.05 -2.12 20.14
N TYR A 852 -13.68 -2.71 19.12
CA TYR A 852 -13.08 -3.73 18.27
C TYR A 852 -13.23 -3.34 16.80
N GLN A 853 -12.12 -3.36 16.05
CA GLN A 853 -12.07 -3.17 14.61
C GLN A 853 -12.13 -4.54 13.94
N THR A 854 -13.18 -4.78 13.15
CA THR A 854 -13.34 -6.01 12.40
C THR A 854 -12.35 -6.06 11.21
N PRO A 855 -12.05 -7.26 10.66
CA PRO A 855 -11.21 -7.39 9.48
C PRO A 855 -11.69 -6.62 8.23
N ILE A 856 -12.99 -6.31 8.16
CA ILE A 856 -13.61 -5.51 7.10
C ILE A 856 -13.65 -4.01 7.44
N GLY A 857 -12.91 -3.57 8.47
CA GLY A 857 -12.77 -2.16 8.83
C GLY A 857 -13.84 -1.60 9.77
N LEU A 858 -14.95 -2.30 10.04
CA LEU A 858 -15.99 -1.82 10.97
C LEU A 858 -15.47 -1.67 12.39
N LYS A 859 -15.64 -0.50 13.02
CA LYS A 859 -15.34 -0.29 14.44
C LYS A 859 -16.61 -0.44 15.29
N LEU A 860 -16.70 -1.54 16.02
CA LEU A 860 -17.74 -1.80 17.01
C LEU A 860 -17.33 -1.21 18.34
N ARG A 861 -18.20 -0.45 19.00
CA ARG A 861 -17.97 0.08 20.35
C ARG A 861 -19.11 -0.30 21.28
N ALA A 862 -18.74 -0.90 22.40
CA ALA A 862 -19.58 -1.07 23.57
C ALA A 862 -19.10 -0.08 24.63
N GLN A 863 -19.96 0.83 25.08
CA GLN A 863 -19.62 1.77 26.14
C GLN A 863 -20.73 1.87 27.17
N TYR A 864 -20.33 2.05 28.41
CA TYR A 864 -21.18 2.45 29.50
C TYR A 864 -20.76 3.85 29.93
N SER A 865 -21.72 4.78 30.07
CA SER A 865 -21.47 6.12 30.60
C SER A 865 -22.45 6.46 31.71
N LYS A 866 -21.98 7.20 32.70
CA LYS A 866 -22.77 7.70 33.83
C LYS A 866 -22.44 9.16 34.06
N ASN A 867 -23.47 10.01 34.01
CA ASN A 867 -23.34 11.38 34.48
C ASN A 867 -23.28 11.37 36.02
N LEU A 868 -22.32 12.09 36.58
CA LEU A 868 -22.07 12.17 38.02
C LEU A 868 -22.80 13.36 38.66
N THR A 869 -23.18 14.36 37.86
CA THR A 869 -23.90 15.55 38.35
C THR A 869 -25.41 15.38 38.32
N LEU A 870 -25.94 14.70 37.30
CA LEU A 870 -27.37 14.48 37.11
C LEU A 870 -27.81 13.12 37.65
N ALA A 871 -28.94 13.09 38.35
CA ALA A 871 -29.55 11.85 38.84
C ALA A 871 -30.15 11.04 37.68
N ASP A 872 -30.12 9.71 37.80
CA ASP A 872 -30.75 8.74 36.89
C ASP A 872 -30.34 8.79 35.41
N THR A 873 -29.20 9.42 35.11
CA THR A 873 -28.61 9.49 33.77
C THR A 873 -27.43 8.52 33.65
N HIS A 874 -27.74 7.26 33.35
CA HIS A 874 -26.77 6.26 32.89
C HIS A 874 -27.20 5.68 31.56
N SER A 875 -26.24 5.22 30.76
CA SER A 875 -26.54 4.62 29.47
C SER A 875 -25.52 3.56 29.13
N PHE A 876 -26.01 2.45 28.60
CA PHE A 876 -25.21 1.48 27.87
C PHE A 876 -25.52 1.62 26.38
N SER A 877 -24.50 1.78 25.56
CA SER A 877 -24.65 1.82 24.10
C SER A 877 -23.71 0.83 23.45
N LEU A 878 -24.27 0.02 22.54
CA LEU A 878 -23.54 -0.84 21.63
C LEU A 878 -23.85 -0.35 20.22
N GLY A 879 -22.84 0.00 19.44
CA GLY A 879 -23.04 0.51 18.09
C GLY A 879 -21.80 0.44 17.23
N ILE A 880 -22.02 0.58 15.92
CA ILE A 880 -20.95 0.88 14.98
C ILE A 880 -20.60 2.36 15.22
N VAL A 881 -19.32 2.66 15.42
CA VAL A 881 -18.83 4.04 15.50
C VAL A 881 -18.31 4.39 14.12
N SER A 882 -18.58 5.63 13.67
CA SER A 882 -18.06 6.11 12.39
C SER A 882 -16.56 5.85 12.30
N THR A 883 -16.16 5.16 11.24
CA THR A 883 -14.78 4.99 10.84
C THR A 883 -14.33 6.23 10.09
N PHE A 884 -13.18 6.75 10.52
CA PHE A 884 -12.38 7.86 9.98
C PHE A 884 -12.80 9.28 10.34
#